data_AF-A0A1S2F748-F1
#
_entry.id   AF-A0A1S2F748-F1
#
_cell.length_a   1.000
_cell.length_b   1.000
_cell.length_c   1.000
_cell.angle_alpha   90.00
_cell.angle_beta   90.00
_cell.angle_gamma   90.00
#
_symmetry.space_group_name_H-M   'P 1'
#
loop_
_entity.id
_entity.type
_entity.pdbx_description
1 polymer ?
#
loop_
_entity_poly.entity_id
_entity_poly.type
_entity_poly.pdbx_seq_one_letter_code
_entity_poly.pdbx_strand_id
1 'polypeptide(L)'
;MIKKRMTGQLFLMMAIILLISGCEWTPTAAGTVSSTESDAQQEQQMDSTVFPKDKVIDVKITIDEADFQDMLDNASAEEYKEASVNYNGMQFDHVGIRTKGNLSLRSVVNSDSDRYSFKISFDEYLNQTLNGISKINLNNNYSDASYMREFLTYELADSVGLPTPGFSYVNVYVNDELWGFYLAIEQIGDSYLQRRFDNSYGALYKAEMTGAGSDLTWLGNDPDSYTGLVMKSKSSNDDILIDMLDELNNGTDYEKVLDVDNVLKYVALNVVASNMDSYLGSNKQNYYLYENNGIFSVLPWDYNMAFGGLGGSSILIDEPTQGALAERPLIAKLLEVDEYKERYHAILSEMLEGYMQQETFNERVAQLQDLISEHVKQDPRPFYSYEEYEQSIPTLTSYVQESMDNLQQQLDGTLPSAGDGSGSGGGMGPGGGRGMRPGGETNGAGSFPPNDAPAGGISGGYTPTNNDSAAPDSSDDASGSSVNVTSGKAEEDHDTVLEGDEPSLSVVSAVGSSTSSSNEKTAIDSAPAVTTEPSPNAAELPEDQTQSSEQPPSDDNQPTMPQTPGQNGQSQMQDFPQGQMGNGFGGEFGGQMQGGPGMGRPGEGSNRAAEEQGSAKEALYAGVSIVLLLLSCLFVTLYKRKRL
;
A
#
# COMPACT_ATOMS: atom_id res chain seq x y z
N MET A 1 -2.64 60.38 -9.38
CA MET A 1 -1.21 60.50 -8.98
C MET A 1 -0.95 60.21 -7.50
N ILE A 2 -1.81 60.58 -6.54
CA ILE A 2 -1.53 60.48 -5.09
C ILE A 2 -1.05 59.08 -4.63
N LYS A 3 -1.72 57.99 -5.04
CA LYS A 3 -1.34 56.61 -4.67
C LYS A 3 0.13 56.23 -4.98
N LYS A 4 0.78 56.85 -5.97
CA LYS A 4 2.17 56.52 -6.35
C LYS A 4 3.24 57.25 -5.52
N ARG A 5 2.86 58.19 -4.63
CA ARG A 5 3.78 58.83 -3.67
C ARG A 5 3.85 58.11 -2.32
N MET A 6 2.73 57.55 -1.84
CA MET A 6 2.69 56.86 -0.54
C MET A 6 3.56 55.60 -0.51
N THR A 7 3.56 54.79 -1.57
CA THR A 7 4.37 53.56 -1.65
C THR A 7 5.88 53.84 -1.53
N GLY A 8 6.36 54.92 -2.14
CA GLY A 8 7.77 55.31 -2.07
C GLY A 8 8.20 55.80 -0.67
N GLN A 9 7.30 56.45 0.07
CA GLN A 9 7.60 56.88 1.44
C GLN A 9 7.60 55.71 2.43
N LEU A 10 6.77 54.69 2.21
CA LEU A 10 6.73 53.50 3.07
C LEU A 10 8.04 52.68 2.95
N PHE A 11 8.51 52.44 1.73
CA PHE A 11 9.81 51.79 1.48
C PHE A 11 10.98 52.60 2.08
N LEU A 12 10.94 53.94 1.97
CA LEU A 12 11.99 54.79 2.54
C LEU A 12 12.02 54.72 4.08
N MET A 13 10.87 54.66 4.76
CA MET A 13 10.84 54.46 6.22
C MET A 13 11.35 53.07 6.63
N MET A 14 11.01 52.00 5.90
CA MET A 14 11.54 50.65 6.15
C MET A 14 13.06 50.58 6.00
N ALA A 15 13.62 51.19 4.96
CA ALA A 15 15.07 51.26 4.75
C ALA A 15 15.79 52.06 5.86
N ILE A 16 15.19 53.14 6.36
CA ILE A 16 15.77 53.94 7.46
C ILE A 16 15.73 53.17 8.79
N ILE A 17 14.69 52.37 9.05
CA ILE A 17 14.62 51.52 10.25
C ILE A 17 15.71 50.44 10.24
N LEU A 18 15.97 49.82 9.08
CA LEU A 18 17.06 48.86 8.91
C LEU A 18 18.46 49.48 9.10
N LEU A 19 18.65 50.77 8.79
CA LEU A 19 19.92 51.48 8.94
C LEU A 19 20.24 51.95 10.37
N ILE A 20 19.30 51.87 11.32
CA ILE A 20 19.49 52.32 12.71
C ILE A 20 19.84 51.14 13.64
N SER A 21 19.44 49.91 13.28
CA SER A 21 19.80 48.68 14.00
C SER A 21 21.19 48.18 13.60
N GLY A 22 22.23 48.91 14.03
CA GLY A 22 23.63 48.61 13.71
C GLY A 22 24.15 47.31 14.32
N CYS A 23 23.86 46.18 13.68
CA CYS A 23 24.46 44.87 13.95
C CYS A 23 25.27 44.46 12.72
N GLU A 24 26.58 44.29 12.87
CA GLU A 24 27.49 43.99 11.75
C GLU A 24 27.32 42.54 11.29
N TRP A 25 26.53 42.32 10.24
CA TRP A 25 26.34 40.98 9.69
C TRP A 25 27.51 40.61 8.77
N THR A 26 28.57 40.06 9.37
CA THR A 26 29.66 39.43 8.61
C THR A 26 29.08 38.24 7.82
N PRO A 27 29.24 38.18 6.48
CA PRO A 27 28.78 37.06 5.70
C PRO A 27 29.72 35.87 5.93
N THR A 28 29.46 35.10 6.98
CA THR A 28 29.96 33.72 7.08
C THR A 28 29.51 32.99 5.83
N ALA A 29 30.43 32.33 5.13
CA ALA A 29 30.09 31.47 4.01
C ALA A 29 29.39 30.21 4.54
N ALA A 30 28.08 30.33 4.79
CA ALA A 30 27.20 29.19 4.84
C ALA A 30 27.27 28.52 3.46
N GLY A 31 27.91 27.36 3.40
CA GLY A 31 27.88 26.55 2.19
C GLY A 31 26.42 26.23 1.87
N THR A 32 26.04 26.35 0.61
CA THR A 32 24.80 25.75 0.12
C THR A 32 25.00 24.23 0.12
N VAL A 33 24.78 23.61 1.28
CA VAL A 33 24.41 22.19 1.36
C VAL A 33 23.20 22.05 0.44
N SER A 34 23.25 21.15 -0.53
CA SER A 34 22.09 20.94 -1.40
C SER A 34 20.93 20.42 -0.55
N SER A 35 19.68 20.78 -0.85
CA SER A 35 18.54 20.13 -0.18
C SER A 35 18.63 18.61 -0.37
N THR A 36 18.99 18.18 -1.57
CA THR A 36 19.33 16.79 -1.91
C THR A 36 20.32 16.10 -0.94
N GLU A 37 21.26 16.84 -0.34
CA GLU A 37 22.19 16.28 0.65
C GLU A 37 21.58 16.17 2.05
N SER A 38 20.66 17.06 2.44
CA SER A 38 19.91 16.91 3.70
C SER A 38 18.83 15.85 3.60
N ASP A 39 18.16 15.76 2.45
CA ASP A 39 16.99 14.89 2.26
C ASP A 39 17.43 13.42 2.23
N ALA A 40 18.51 13.11 1.50
CA ALA A 40 19.14 11.79 1.51
C ALA A 40 19.74 11.39 2.88
N GLN A 41 20.21 12.37 3.68
CA GLN A 41 20.65 12.11 5.06
C GLN A 41 19.47 11.81 5.99
N GLN A 42 18.32 12.47 5.81
CA GLN A 42 17.11 12.19 6.58
C GLN A 42 16.52 10.82 6.22
N GLU A 43 16.53 10.44 4.94
CA GLU A 43 16.07 9.12 4.48
C GLU A 43 16.98 8.00 5.02
N GLN A 44 18.31 8.14 4.90
CA GLN A 44 19.27 7.19 5.49
C GLN A 44 19.17 7.12 7.04
N GLN A 45 18.81 8.23 7.71
CA GLN A 45 18.50 8.22 9.14
C GLN A 45 17.20 7.47 9.44
N MET A 46 16.15 7.65 8.62
CA MET A 46 14.90 6.90 8.75
C MET A 46 15.12 5.40 8.58
N ASP A 47 15.83 4.96 7.55
CA ASP A 47 16.11 3.53 7.34
C ASP A 47 16.94 2.94 8.49
N SER A 48 17.95 3.66 8.98
CA SER A 48 18.81 3.13 10.05
C SER A 48 18.18 3.14 11.46
N THR A 49 17.16 3.99 11.70
CA THR A 49 16.56 4.21 13.05
C THR A 49 15.07 3.90 13.19
N VAL A 50 14.28 3.99 12.11
CA VAL A 50 12.83 3.77 12.12
C VAL A 50 12.42 2.52 11.33
N PHE A 51 13.04 2.30 10.17
CA PHE A 51 12.71 1.22 9.22
C PHE A 51 13.91 0.33 8.81
N PRO A 52 14.66 -0.25 9.75
CA PRO A 52 15.83 -1.07 9.43
C PRO A 52 15.48 -2.40 8.79
N LYS A 53 16.26 -2.78 7.75
CA LYS A 53 16.12 -4.02 6.97
C LYS A 53 17.02 -5.17 7.49
N ASP A 54 17.83 -4.89 8.52
CA ASP A 54 18.96 -5.69 9.01
C ASP A 54 18.83 -6.14 10.47
N LYS A 55 17.83 -5.63 11.20
CA LYS A 55 17.59 -5.91 12.63
C LYS A 55 16.11 -5.71 12.98
N VAL A 56 15.60 -6.49 13.92
CA VAL A 56 14.30 -6.22 14.57
C VAL A 56 14.49 -5.14 15.63
N ILE A 57 13.53 -4.23 15.76
CA ILE A 57 13.53 -3.15 16.76
C ILE A 57 12.33 -3.24 17.71
N ASP A 58 12.46 -2.65 18.90
CA ASP A 58 11.38 -2.61 19.88
C ASP A 58 10.47 -1.39 19.67
N VAL A 59 9.15 -1.60 19.74
CA VAL A 59 8.13 -0.54 19.84
C VAL A 59 7.35 -0.78 21.13
N LYS A 60 7.53 0.08 22.14
CA LYS A 60 6.95 -0.10 23.48
C LYS A 60 5.87 0.92 23.73
N ILE A 61 4.65 0.45 23.95
CA ILE A 61 3.45 1.25 24.18
C ILE A 61 3.15 1.21 25.68
N THR A 62 2.94 2.38 26.28
CA THR A 62 2.45 2.54 27.65
C THR A 62 1.10 3.23 27.59
N ILE A 63 0.06 2.56 28.09
CA ILE A 63 -1.35 2.95 27.97
C ILE A 63 -2.12 2.55 29.23
N ASP A 64 -3.19 3.26 29.58
CA ASP A 64 -4.06 2.84 30.68
C ASP A 64 -4.70 1.47 30.37
N GLU A 65 -4.70 0.56 31.34
CA GLU A 65 -5.20 -0.81 31.17
C GLU A 65 -6.69 -0.85 30.78
N ALA A 66 -7.49 0.10 31.27
CA ALA A 66 -8.91 0.18 30.94
C ALA A 66 -9.15 0.75 29.53
N ASP A 67 -8.39 1.77 29.12
CA ASP A 67 -8.48 2.29 27.74
C ASP A 67 -7.98 1.26 26.71
N PHE A 68 -6.93 0.51 27.03
CA PHE A 68 -6.45 -0.58 26.17
C PHE A 68 -7.48 -1.72 26.08
N GLN A 69 -8.07 -2.16 27.20
CA GLN A 69 -9.13 -3.18 27.16
C GLN A 69 -10.36 -2.70 26.39
N ASP A 70 -10.81 -1.44 26.59
CA ASP A 70 -11.94 -0.87 25.86
C ASP A 70 -11.67 -0.76 24.35
N MET A 71 -10.42 -0.49 23.94
CA MET A 71 -9.99 -0.54 22.54
C MET A 71 -10.04 -1.96 21.96
N LEU A 72 -9.76 -3.01 22.75
CA LEU A 72 -9.89 -4.41 22.30
C LEU A 72 -11.36 -4.84 22.24
N ASP A 73 -12.13 -4.57 23.29
CA ASP A 73 -13.56 -4.92 23.39
C ASP A 73 -14.40 -4.23 22.29
N ASN A 74 -14.03 -2.98 21.93
CA ASN A 74 -14.68 -2.20 20.89
C ASN A 74 -13.84 -2.09 19.59
N ALA A 75 -12.96 -3.07 19.31
CA ALA A 75 -11.96 -2.98 18.22
C ALA A 75 -12.48 -2.59 16.82
N SER A 76 -13.76 -2.84 16.52
CA SER A 76 -14.41 -2.43 15.26
C SER A 76 -14.73 -0.94 15.16
N ALA A 77 -14.63 -0.17 16.25
CA ALA A 77 -14.89 1.27 16.26
C ALA A 77 -13.69 2.09 15.74
N GLU A 78 -12.47 1.52 15.72
CA GLU A 78 -11.22 2.20 15.36
C GLU A 78 -11.04 3.56 16.10
N GLU A 79 -11.42 3.63 17.38
CA GLU A 79 -11.21 4.83 18.21
C GLU A 79 -9.75 4.92 18.67
N TYR A 80 -9.17 6.13 18.64
CA TYR A 80 -7.86 6.40 19.23
C TYR A 80 -7.93 6.54 20.75
N LYS A 81 -7.10 5.77 21.44
CA LYS A 81 -6.75 5.97 22.85
C LYS A 81 -5.41 6.70 22.96
N GLU A 82 -5.20 7.40 24.07
CA GLU A 82 -3.98 8.14 24.36
C GLU A 82 -2.94 7.24 25.04
N ALA A 83 -1.70 7.27 24.53
CA ALA A 83 -0.59 6.46 25.00
C ALA A 83 0.73 7.24 24.95
N SER A 84 1.74 6.70 25.63
CA SER A 84 3.14 6.99 25.33
C SER A 84 3.75 5.85 24.51
N VAL A 85 4.67 6.18 23.62
CA VAL A 85 5.36 5.23 22.74
C VAL A 85 6.86 5.46 22.78
N ASN A 86 7.61 4.43 23.14
CA ASN A 86 9.05 4.35 22.92
C ASN A 86 9.32 3.57 21.63
N TYR A 87 9.67 4.27 20.55
CA TYR A 87 9.99 3.66 19.26
C TYR A 87 11.51 3.58 19.11
N ASN A 88 12.09 2.37 19.21
CA ASN A 88 13.54 2.14 19.09
C ASN A 88 14.40 3.08 19.97
N GLY A 89 14.00 3.28 21.23
CA GLY A 89 14.67 4.18 22.18
C GLY A 89 14.18 5.63 22.15
N MET A 90 13.47 6.07 21.10
CA MET A 90 12.94 7.43 20.98
C MET A 90 11.57 7.53 21.68
N GLN A 91 11.50 8.36 22.72
CA GLN A 91 10.29 8.54 23.54
C GLN A 91 9.35 9.62 22.95
N PHE A 92 8.07 9.28 22.84
CA PHE A 92 6.98 10.20 22.50
C PHE A 92 5.84 9.99 23.50
N ASP A 93 5.28 11.09 24.00
CA ASP A 93 4.12 11.08 24.89
C ASP A 93 2.93 11.74 24.16
N HIS A 94 1.70 11.48 24.60
CA HIS A 94 0.48 12.00 23.94
C HIS A 94 0.35 11.54 22.47
N VAL A 95 0.51 10.23 22.25
CA VAL A 95 0.42 9.55 20.95
C VAL A 95 -0.92 8.81 20.85
N GLY A 96 -1.58 8.89 19.70
CA GLY A 96 -2.78 8.10 19.42
C GLY A 96 -2.44 6.66 19.06
N ILE A 97 -3.06 5.68 19.71
CA ILE A 97 -3.06 4.28 19.27
C ILE A 97 -4.49 3.78 19.06
N ARG A 98 -4.70 2.99 18.01
CA ARG A 98 -5.96 2.28 17.74
C ARG A 98 -5.75 0.95 17.03
N THR A 99 -6.74 0.07 17.08
CA THR A 99 -6.89 -1.06 16.14
C THR A 99 -7.05 -0.57 14.70
N LYS A 100 -6.69 -1.37 13.70
CA LYS A 100 -6.90 -1.08 12.26
C LYS A 100 -7.14 -2.34 11.41
N GLY A 101 -7.78 -2.16 10.26
CA GLY A 101 -7.83 -3.14 9.17
C GLY A 101 -9.23 -3.30 8.59
N ASN A 102 -9.37 -4.12 7.53
CA ASN A 102 -10.67 -4.56 7.03
C ASN A 102 -10.84 -6.05 7.32
N LEU A 103 -10.34 -6.93 6.44
CA LEU A 103 -10.43 -8.38 6.63
C LEU A 103 -9.62 -8.85 7.86
N SER A 104 -8.41 -8.33 8.06
CA SER A 104 -7.57 -8.64 9.23
C SER A 104 -8.23 -8.24 10.55
N LEU A 105 -8.82 -7.04 10.63
CA LEU A 105 -9.58 -6.59 11.81
C LEU A 105 -10.82 -7.47 12.04
N ARG A 106 -11.65 -7.66 11.00
CA ARG A 106 -12.89 -8.44 11.09
C ARG A 106 -12.63 -9.92 11.41
N SER A 107 -11.52 -10.49 10.96
CA SER A 107 -11.16 -11.87 11.29
C SER A 107 -10.85 -12.03 12.78
N VAL A 108 -10.11 -11.08 13.37
CA VAL A 108 -9.78 -11.11 14.81
C VAL A 108 -11.05 -10.91 15.65
N VAL A 109 -11.87 -9.89 15.34
CA VAL A 109 -13.15 -9.60 16.03
C VAL A 109 -14.14 -10.79 16.03
N ASN A 110 -14.07 -11.68 15.03
CA ASN A 110 -14.94 -12.86 14.92
C ASN A 110 -14.22 -14.16 15.33
N SER A 111 -13.24 -14.08 16.24
CA SER A 111 -12.42 -15.20 16.71
C SER A 111 -12.07 -15.06 18.19
N ASP A 112 -11.45 -16.09 18.77
CA ASP A 112 -10.87 -16.05 20.13
C ASP A 112 -9.47 -15.39 20.18
N SER A 113 -9.03 -14.70 19.11
CA SER A 113 -7.73 -14.04 19.03
C SER A 113 -7.81 -12.56 19.43
N ASP A 114 -6.74 -12.04 20.05
CA ASP A 114 -6.51 -10.63 20.36
C ASP A 114 -5.44 -9.99 19.46
N ARG A 115 -4.96 -10.70 18.42
CA ARG A 115 -3.85 -10.27 17.54
C ARG A 115 -4.26 -9.21 16.52
N TYR A 116 -4.75 -8.06 16.97
CA TYR A 116 -5.08 -6.93 16.10
C TYR A 116 -3.85 -6.31 15.42
N SER A 117 -4.05 -5.75 14.22
CA SER A 117 -3.14 -4.74 13.68
C SER A 117 -3.40 -3.41 14.37
N PHE A 118 -2.36 -2.61 14.62
CA PHE A 118 -2.49 -1.29 15.26
C PHE A 118 -2.07 -0.14 14.34
N LYS A 119 -2.56 1.06 14.62
CA LYS A 119 -2.09 2.31 14.02
C LYS A 119 -1.62 3.24 15.11
N ILE A 120 -0.37 3.66 15.01
CA ILE A 120 0.25 4.69 15.84
C ILE A 120 0.15 6.02 15.09
N SER A 121 -0.30 7.04 15.80
CA SER A 121 -0.55 8.40 15.29
C SER A 121 0.16 9.39 16.19
N PHE A 122 1.38 9.79 15.80
CA PHE A 122 2.20 10.72 16.57
C PHE A 122 1.58 12.12 16.61
N ASP A 123 0.88 12.51 15.54
CA ASP A 123 0.25 13.82 15.33
C ASP A 123 -1.21 13.93 15.84
N GLU A 124 -1.72 12.95 16.61
CA GLU A 124 -3.14 12.90 17.02
C GLU A 124 -3.51 13.96 18.08
N TYR A 125 -2.74 14.04 19.17
CA TYR A 125 -3.01 14.96 20.30
C TYR A 125 -2.01 16.12 20.40
N LEU A 126 -0.79 15.93 19.88
CA LEU A 126 0.27 16.96 19.78
C LEU A 126 0.81 17.03 18.35
N ASN A 127 1.24 18.21 17.90
CA ASN A 127 1.90 18.36 16.60
C ASN A 127 3.38 17.90 16.68
N GLN A 128 3.60 16.59 16.61
CA GLN A 128 4.91 15.94 16.66
C GLN A 128 5.02 14.83 15.58
N THR A 129 6.26 14.41 15.26
CA THR A 129 6.53 13.36 14.26
C THR A 129 7.73 12.51 14.68
N LEU A 130 7.74 11.24 14.27
CA LEU A 130 8.91 10.36 14.35
C LEU A 130 9.81 10.62 13.13
N ASN A 131 10.85 11.44 13.29
CA ASN A 131 11.80 11.81 12.21
C ASN A 131 11.15 12.33 10.90
N GLY A 132 9.96 12.95 10.98
CA GLY A 132 9.18 13.41 9.83
C GLY A 132 8.07 12.44 9.36
N ILE A 133 7.85 11.33 10.07
CA ILE A 133 6.69 10.43 9.91
C ILE A 133 5.61 10.82 10.90
N SER A 134 4.36 10.99 10.44
CA SER A 134 3.23 11.26 11.33
C SER A 134 2.54 9.99 11.85
N LYS A 135 2.44 8.93 11.04
CA LYS A 135 1.66 7.72 11.35
C LYS A 135 2.37 6.44 10.89
N ILE A 136 2.32 5.39 11.71
CA ILE A 136 2.84 4.05 11.42
C ILE A 136 1.73 3.01 11.62
N ASN A 137 1.66 2.04 10.70
CA ASN A 137 0.81 0.86 10.81
C ASN A 137 1.65 -0.31 11.31
N LEU A 138 1.19 -1.00 12.35
CA LEU A 138 1.74 -2.26 12.83
C LEU A 138 0.87 -3.38 12.26
N ASN A 139 1.30 -3.97 11.14
CA ASN A 139 0.62 -5.09 10.49
C ASN A 139 0.89 -6.40 11.25
N ASN A 140 -0.19 -7.10 11.59
CA ASN A 140 -0.20 -8.35 12.36
C ASN A 140 0.17 -9.62 11.54
N ASN A 141 0.64 -9.44 10.30
CA ASN A 141 0.95 -10.52 9.35
C ASN A 141 -0.24 -11.47 9.07
N TYR A 142 -1.45 -10.90 9.04
CA TYR A 142 -2.67 -11.64 8.69
C TYR A 142 -2.56 -12.36 7.35
N SER A 143 -2.96 -13.62 7.32
CA SER A 143 -2.92 -14.51 6.15
C SER A 143 -1.52 -14.84 5.60
N ASP A 144 -0.43 -14.42 6.24
CA ASP A 144 0.93 -14.77 5.83
C ASP A 144 1.70 -15.57 6.90
N ALA A 145 1.68 -16.90 6.76
CA ALA A 145 2.46 -17.80 7.60
C ALA A 145 3.98 -17.60 7.50
N SER A 146 4.48 -16.98 6.43
CA SER A 146 5.92 -16.72 6.26
C SER A 146 6.42 -15.45 6.95
N TYR A 147 5.51 -14.53 7.30
CA TYR A 147 5.80 -13.18 7.75
C TYR A 147 6.59 -12.32 6.73
N MET A 148 6.91 -12.84 5.54
CA MET A 148 7.85 -12.23 4.58
C MET A 148 7.21 -11.66 3.32
N ARG A 149 5.95 -11.99 2.98
CA ARG A 149 5.35 -11.62 1.68
C ARG A 149 5.37 -10.12 1.43
N GLU A 150 4.80 -9.36 2.35
CA GLU A 150 4.70 -7.91 2.23
C GLU A 150 6.08 -7.23 2.28
N PHE A 151 7.00 -7.75 3.09
CA PHE A 151 8.37 -7.24 3.19
C PHE A 151 9.15 -7.43 1.87
N LEU A 152 9.15 -8.64 1.31
CA LEU A 152 9.85 -8.98 0.07
C LEU A 152 9.24 -8.25 -1.14
N THR A 153 7.91 -8.06 -1.18
CA THR A 153 7.28 -7.30 -2.28
C THR A 153 7.58 -5.80 -2.19
N TYR A 154 7.70 -5.21 -1.00
CA TYR A 154 8.17 -3.83 -0.89
C TYR A 154 9.67 -3.67 -1.24
N GLU A 155 10.54 -4.63 -0.91
CA GLU A 155 11.94 -4.62 -1.40
C GLU A 155 12.01 -4.75 -2.94
N LEU A 156 11.17 -5.58 -3.56
CA LEU A 156 11.02 -5.65 -5.01
C LEU A 156 10.54 -4.30 -5.59
N ALA A 157 9.59 -3.62 -4.94
CA ALA A 157 9.11 -2.30 -5.35
C ALA A 157 10.22 -1.23 -5.31
N ASP A 158 10.99 -1.18 -4.21
CA ASP A 158 12.15 -0.30 -4.06
C ASP A 158 13.23 -0.59 -5.12
N SER A 159 13.43 -1.86 -5.50
CA SER A 159 14.46 -2.27 -6.47
C SER A 159 14.29 -1.65 -7.87
N VAL A 160 13.05 -1.36 -8.29
CA VAL A 160 12.73 -0.66 -9.56
C VAL A 160 12.42 0.84 -9.37
N GLY A 161 12.61 1.37 -8.16
CA GLY A 161 12.37 2.76 -7.82
C GLY A 161 10.89 3.16 -7.80
N LEU A 162 9.99 2.28 -7.36
CA LEU A 162 8.62 2.69 -7.03
C LEU A 162 8.59 3.52 -5.73
N PRO A 163 7.59 4.41 -5.56
CA PRO A 163 7.39 5.16 -4.34
C PRO A 163 6.79 4.27 -3.23
N THR A 164 7.65 3.49 -2.58
CA THR A 164 7.33 2.56 -1.48
C THR A 164 7.22 3.28 -0.12
N PRO A 165 6.27 2.93 0.76
CA PRO A 165 6.31 3.35 2.17
C PRO A 165 7.52 2.76 2.90
N GLY A 166 8.04 3.41 3.94
CA GLY A 166 9.06 2.80 4.80
C GLY A 166 8.52 1.57 5.55
N PHE A 167 9.33 0.52 5.77
CA PHE A 167 8.91 -0.72 6.43
C PHE A 167 10.05 -1.46 7.15
N SER A 168 9.74 -2.13 8.28
CA SER A 168 10.66 -3.00 9.04
C SER A 168 9.95 -3.93 10.02
N TYR A 169 10.61 -5.03 10.41
CA TYR A 169 10.14 -5.90 11.49
C TYR A 169 10.31 -5.28 12.88
N VAL A 170 9.32 -5.45 13.75
CA VAL A 170 9.32 -4.92 15.12
C VAL A 170 8.77 -5.92 16.15
N ASN A 171 9.32 -5.88 17.36
CA ASN A 171 8.68 -6.45 18.55
C ASN A 171 7.78 -5.38 19.16
N VAL A 172 6.48 -5.65 19.26
CA VAL A 172 5.53 -4.76 19.91
C VAL A 172 5.41 -5.16 21.38
N TYR A 173 5.63 -4.20 22.28
CA TYR A 173 5.37 -4.37 23.72
C TYR A 173 4.22 -3.46 24.14
N VAL A 174 3.36 -3.94 25.04
CA VAL A 174 2.30 -3.15 25.67
C VAL A 174 2.45 -3.30 27.18
N ASN A 175 2.59 -2.17 27.89
CA ASN A 175 2.79 -2.12 29.35
C ASN A 175 3.90 -3.07 29.84
N ASP A 176 5.07 -2.98 29.18
CA ASP A 176 6.28 -3.80 29.36
C ASP A 176 6.15 -5.31 29.04
N GLU A 177 4.96 -5.84 28.76
CA GLU A 177 4.79 -7.21 28.27
C GLU A 177 4.96 -7.29 26.74
N LEU A 178 5.53 -8.40 26.23
CA LEU A 178 5.59 -8.66 24.79
C LEU A 178 4.17 -8.90 24.26
N TRP A 179 3.75 -8.05 23.32
CA TRP A 179 2.47 -8.21 22.65
C TRP A 179 2.57 -9.21 21.48
N GLY A 180 3.55 -9.01 20.59
CA GLY A 180 3.84 -9.91 19.47
C GLY A 180 4.85 -9.35 18.48
N PHE A 181 5.09 -10.08 17.40
CA PHE A 181 6.04 -9.75 16.34
C PHE A 181 5.32 -9.28 15.06
N TYR A 182 5.60 -8.05 14.63
CA TYR A 182 4.81 -7.30 13.65
C TYR A 182 5.69 -6.75 12.51
N LEU A 183 5.06 -6.46 11.37
CA LEU A 183 5.65 -5.64 10.32
C LEU A 183 5.18 -4.18 10.50
N ALA A 184 6.10 -3.27 10.83
CA ALA A 184 5.83 -1.84 10.87
C ALA A 184 5.94 -1.25 9.45
N ILE A 185 4.97 -0.42 9.05
CA ILE A 185 4.87 0.19 7.72
C ILE A 185 4.41 1.65 7.85
N GLU A 186 5.05 2.58 7.14
CA GLU A 186 4.66 3.98 7.10
C GLU A 186 3.25 4.18 6.54
N GLN A 187 2.46 5.07 7.15
CA GLN A 187 1.20 5.50 6.56
C GLN A 187 1.44 6.49 5.40
N ILE A 188 1.11 6.07 4.17
CA ILE A 188 0.97 6.99 3.03
C ILE A 188 -0.06 8.08 3.37
N GLY A 189 0.33 9.34 3.20
CA GLY A 189 -0.41 10.55 3.60
C GLY A 189 0.50 11.79 3.57
N ASP A 190 0.01 12.95 4.02
CA ASP A 190 0.68 14.26 3.91
C ASP A 190 2.19 14.25 4.19
N SER A 191 2.62 13.59 5.27
CA SER A 191 4.03 13.56 5.71
C SER A 191 4.91 12.71 4.78
N TYR A 192 4.44 11.54 4.36
CA TYR A 192 5.07 10.70 3.35
C TYR A 192 5.18 11.42 2.00
N LEU A 193 4.08 12.04 1.55
CA LEU A 193 4.01 12.74 0.27
C LEU A 193 4.94 13.95 0.20
N GLN A 194 5.07 14.72 1.30
CA GLN A 194 6.03 15.82 1.35
C GLN A 194 7.48 15.35 1.18
N ARG A 195 7.85 14.19 1.75
CA ARG A 195 9.24 13.70 1.69
C ARG A 195 9.57 13.00 0.36
N ARG A 196 8.63 12.25 -0.23
CA ARG A 196 8.87 11.52 -1.50
C ARG A 196 8.61 12.35 -2.77
N PHE A 197 7.76 13.39 -2.70
CA PHE A 197 7.29 14.13 -3.89
C PHE A 197 7.40 15.67 -3.78
N ASP A 198 7.96 16.19 -2.69
CA ASP A 198 7.95 17.62 -2.30
C ASP A 198 6.57 18.31 -2.27
N ASN A 199 5.49 17.51 -2.20
CA ASN A 199 4.12 18.02 -2.30
C ASN A 199 3.12 17.23 -1.42
N SER A 200 2.77 17.79 -0.27
CA SER A 200 1.70 17.30 0.61
C SER A 200 0.28 17.78 0.25
N TYR A 201 0.11 18.54 -0.83
CA TYR A 201 -1.15 19.21 -1.20
C TYR A 201 -1.89 18.55 -2.38
N GLY A 202 -1.26 17.60 -3.06
CA GLY A 202 -1.87 16.86 -4.17
C GLY A 202 -3.05 15.97 -3.74
N ALA A 203 -3.91 15.62 -4.69
CA ALA A 203 -5.03 14.71 -4.43
C ALA A 203 -4.54 13.28 -4.11
N LEU A 204 -4.91 12.73 -2.96
CA LEU A 204 -4.61 11.34 -2.58
C LEU A 204 -5.92 10.56 -2.38
N TYR A 205 -6.09 9.47 -3.12
CA TYR A 205 -7.22 8.54 -2.99
C TYR A 205 -6.71 7.14 -2.66
N LYS A 206 -7.39 6.38 -1.80
CA LYS A 206 -7.17 4.93 -1.66
C LYS A 206 -8.26 4.17 -2.42
N ALA A 207 -7.87 3.18 -3.21
CA ALA A 207 -8.82 2.22 -3.76
C ALA A 207 -9.25 1.19 -2.71
N GLU A 208 -10.57 1.04 -2.55
CA GLU A 208 -11.19 0.11 -1.60
C GLU A 208 -12.22 -0.78 -2.33
N MET A 209 -12.31 -2.05 -1.93
CA MET A 209 -13.20 -3.06 -2.54
C MET A 209 -14.69 -2.67 -2.54
N THR A 210 -15.11 -1.78 -1.63
CA THR A 210 -16.50 -1.34 -1.48
C THR A 210 -16.73 0.00 -2.17
N GLY A 211 -17.41 -0.01 -3.31
CA GLY A 211 -17.81 1.18 -4.06
C GLY A 211 -17.84 0.91 -5.56
N ALA A 212 -17.77 1.98 -6.36
CA ALA A 212 -17.60 1.93 -7.80
C ALA A 212 -16.38 2.77 -8.23
N GLY A 213 -15.79 2.45 -9.39
CA GLY A 213 -14.69 3.22 -9.98
C GLY A 213 -13.28 2.85 -9.47
N SER A 214 -13.14 1.88 -8.57
CA SER A 214 -11.83 1.36 -8.14
C SER A 214 -11.12 0.50 -9.21
N ASP A 215 -11.81 0.16 -10.30
CA ASP A 215 -11.22 -0.33 -11.56
C ASP A 215 -10.79 0.79 -12.53
N LEU A 216 -11.01 2.06 -12.18
CA LEU A 216 -10.71 3.25 -12.99
C LEU A 216 -11.51 3.34 -14.32
N THR A 217 -12.63 2.61 -14.40
CA THR A 217 -13.58 2.71 -15.52
C THR A 217 -14.31 4.07 -15.49
N TRP A 218 -14.51 4.68 -16.64
CA TRP A 218 -15.28 5.93 -16.76
C TRP A 218 -16.75 5.75 -16.38
N LEU A 219 -17.19 6.43 -15.32
CA LEU A 219 -18.58 6.47 -14.85
C LEU A 219 -19.30 7.78 -15.24
N GLY A 220 -18.56 8.78 -15.71
CA GLY A 220 -19.04 10.12 -16.04
C GLY A 220 -18.36 11.24 -15.26
N ASN A 221 -18.79 12.48 -15.49
CA ASN A 221 -18.19 13.70 -14.94
C ASN A 221 -18.57 14.00 -13.46
N ASP A 222 -19.17 13.05 -12.75
CA ASP A 222 -19.67 13.26 -11.38
C ASP A 222 -18.74 12.54 -10.39
N PRO A 223 -17.90 13.25 -9.60
CA PRO A 223 -16.94 12.63 -8.70
C PRO A 223 -17.60 11.77 -7.62
N ASP A 224 -18.85 12.08 -7.22
CA ASP A 224 -19.60 11.27 -6.25
C ASP A 224 -19.96 9.87 -6.80
N SER A 225 -19.78 9.61 -8.10
CA SER A 225 -19.91 8.26 -8.69
C SER A 225 -18.77 7.32 -8.29
N TYR A 226 -17.56 7.84 -8.03
CA TYR A 226 -16.34 7.06 -7.85
C TYR A 226 -16.12 6.63 -6.38
N THR A 227 -17.18 6.15 -5.75
CA THR A 227 -17.26 5.81 -4.32
C THR A 227 -16.21 4.80 -3.81
N GLY A 228 -15.56 4.04 -4.70
CA GLY A 228 -14.45 3.13 -4.36
C GLY A 228 -13.08 3.80 -4.30
N LEU A 229 -12.95 5.07 -4.71
CA LEU A 229 -11.73 5.88 -4.64
C LEU A 229 -11.83 6.85 -3.46
N VAL A 230 -11.58 6.35 -2.26
CA VAL A 230 -11.81 7.11 -1.03
C VAL A 230 -10.69 8.11 -0.80
N MET A 231 -11.00 9.41 -0.94
CA MET A 231 -10.07 10.52 -0.70
C MET A 231 -9.48 10.47 0.73
N LYS A 232 -8.16 10.63 0.83
CA LYS A 232 -7.38 10.64 2.08
C LYS A 232 -6.60 11.93 2.32
N SER A 233 -6.36 12.75 1.28
CA SER A 233 -5.88 14.14 1.47
C SER A 233 -7.01 15.03 1.99
N LYS A 234 -6.66 16.23 2.49
CA LYS A 234 -7.64 17.17 3.11
C LYS A 234 -8.53 17.90 2.10
N SER A 235 -8.18 17.85 0.82
CA SER A 235 -8.91 18.44 -0.30
C SER A 235 -8.26 18.02 -1.62
N SER A 236 -9.07 17.80 -2.66
CA SER A 236 -8.65 17.77 -4.07
C SER A 236 -9.22 18.98 -4.83
N ASN A 237 -8.75 19.17 -6.07
CA ASN A 237 -9.56 19.82 -7.10
C ASN A 237 -10.29 18.70 -7.85
N ASP A 238 -11.56 18.45 -7.54
CA ASP A 238 -12.23 17.19 -7.93
C ASP A 238 -12.30 16.97 -9.45
N ASP A 239 -12.27 18.06 -10.23
CA ASP A 239 -12.11 18.02 -11.70
C ASP A 239 -10.87 17.21 -12.13
N ILE A 240 -9.76 17.18 -11.35
CA ILE A 240 -8.51 16.53 -11.78
C ILE A 240 -8.60 15.01 -11.83
N LEU A 241 -9.39 14.40 -10.95
CA LEU A 241 -9.67 12.96 -11.00
C LEU A 241 -10.53 12.64 -12.22
N ILE A 242 -11.50 13.51 -12.53
CA ILE A 242 -12.36 13.38 -13.71
C ILE A 242 -11.55 13.56 -15.00
N ASP A 243 -10.68 14.57 -15.09
CA ASP A 243 -9.80 14.83 -16.24
C ASP A 243 -8.86 13.64 -16.52
N MET A 244 -8.28 13.03 -15.48
CA MET A 244 -7.44 11.84 -15.62
C MET A 244 -8.24 10.62 -16.11
N LEU A 245 -9.43 10.39 -15.55
CA LEU A 245 -10.26 9.26 -15.92
C LEU A 245 -10.87 9.40 -17.32
N ASP A 246 -11.19 10.62 -17.77
CA ASP A 246 -11.66 10.89 -19.13
C ASP A 246 -10.53 10.66 -20.16
N GLU A 247 -9.32 11.20 -19.92
CA GLU A 247 -8.17 10.97 -20.81
C GLU A 247 -7.75 9.49 -20.85
N LEU A 248 -7.77 8.78 -19.72
CA LEU A 248 -7.47 7.34 -19.67
C LEU A 248 -8.49 6.50 -20.46
N ASN A 249 -9.79 6.77 -20.33
CA ASN A 249 -10.83 5.93 -20.93
C ASN A 249 -11.16 6.33 -22.37
N ASN A 250 -11.25 7.63 -22.64
CA ASN A 250 -11.78 8.23 -23.87
C ASN A 250 -10.71 9.00 -24.69
N GLY A 251 -9.58 9.33 -24.08
CA GLY A 251 -8.45 10.02 -24.72
C GLY A 251 -7.36 9.09 -25.25
N THR A 252 -6.16 9.64 -25.41
CA THR A 252 -4.94 8.97 -25.93
C THR A 252 -3.62 9.57 -25.42
N ASP A 253 -3.64 10.75 -24.80
CA ASP A 253 -2.47 11.50 -24.34
C ASP A 253 -2.19 11.17 -22.86
N TYR A 254 -1.87 9.90 -22.58
CA TYR A 254 -1.86 9.38 -21.21
C TYR A 254 -0.79 10.04 -20.31
N GLU A 255 0.37 10.42 -20.85
CA GLU A 255 1.43 11.16 -20.13
C GLU A 255 0.99 12.55 -19.64
N LYS A 256 -0.10 13.10 -20.20
CA LYS A 256 -0.71 14.36 -19.75
C LYS A 256 -1.36 14.25 -18.36
N VAL A 257 -1.64 13.02 -17.91
CA VAL A 257 -2.42 12.74 -16.68
C VAL A 257 -1.85 11.62 -15.82
N LEU A 258 -0.92 10.80 -16.32
CA LEU A 258 -0.32 9.64 -15.62
C LEU A 258 1.20 9.64 -15.75
N ASP A 259 1.89 9.28 -14.67
CA ASP A 259 3.29 8.86 -14.72
C ASP A 259 3.33 7.42 -15.25
N VAL A 260 3.46 7.29 -16.57
CA VAL A 260 3.37 5.99 -17.26
C VAL A 260 4.48 5.03 -16.79
N ASP A 261 5.70 5.48 -16.54
CA ASP A 261 6.79 4.60 -16.06
C ASP A 261 6.48 4.05 -14.66
N ASN A 262 5.96 4.88 -13.76
CA ASN A 262 5.46 4.45 -12.46
C ASN A 262 4.29 3.44 -12.58
N VAL A 263 3.31 3.70 -13.46
CA VAL A 263 2.16 2.81 -13.65
C VAL A 263 2.60 1.44 -14.19
N LEU A 264 3.46 1.42 -15.22
CA LEU A 264 3.97 0.17 -15.79
C LEU A 264 4.78 -0.64 -14.76
N LYS A 265 5.57 0.04 -13.92
CA LYS A 265 6.27 -0.59 -12.77
C LYS A 265 5.30 -1.15 -11.73
N TYR A 266 4.21 -0.45 -11.39
CA TYR A 266 3.18 -0.96 -10.48
C TYR A 266 2.48 -2.20 -11.04
N VAL A 267 2.17 -2.23 -12.34
CA VAL A 267 1.60 -3.42 -13.00
C VAL A 267 2.60 -4.57 -12.97
N ALA A 268 3.85 -4.33 -13.39
CA ALA A 268 4.92 -5.33 -13.36
C ALA A 268 5.14 -5.91 -11.94
N LEU A 269 5.18 -5.06 -10.92
CA LEU A 269 5.30 -5.47 -9.51
C LEU A 269 4.22 -6.48 -9.13
N ASN A 270 2.96 -6.22 -9.48
CA ASN A 270 1.85 -7.10 -9.10
C ASN A 270 1.80 -8.39 -9.94
N VAL A 271 2.31 -8.38 -11.18
CA VAL A 271 2.49 -9.59 -12.00
C VAL A 271 3.61 -10.46 -11.45
N VAL A 272 4.79 -9.89 -11.21
CA VAL A 272 5.96 -10.59 -10.69
C VAL A 272 5.74 -11.10 -9.27
N ALA A 273 5.15 -10.27 -8.40
CA ALA A 273 4.74 -10.72 -7.07
C ALA A 273 3.48 -11.61 -7.06
N SER A 274 2.87 -11.89 -8.22
CA SER A 274 1.62 -12.64 -8.36
C SER A 274 0.50 -12.20 -7.38
N ASN A 275 0.39 -10.89 -7.15
CA ASN A 275 -0.53 -10.32 -6.18
C ASN A 275 -1.92 -10.08 -6.79
N MET A 276 -2.82 -11.02 -6.56
CA MET A 276 -4.23 -10.93 -6.96
C MET A 276 -5.13 -10.18 -5.95
N ASP A 277 -4.61 -9.70 -4.80
CA ASP A 277 -5.35 -8.75 -3.94
C ASP A 277 -4.88 -7.32 -4.22
N SER A 278 -5.04 -6.91 -5.48
CA SER A 278 -4.55 -5.65 -6.05
C SER A 278 -5.55 -5.09 -7.08
N TYR A 279 -5.14 -4.09 -7.88
CA TYR A 279 -5.88 -3.65 -9.07
C TYR A 279 -6.12 -4.78 -10.09
N LEU A 280 -5.18 -5.73 -10.22
CA LEU A 280 -5.29 -6.88 -11.12
C LEU A 280 -6.46 -7.80 -10.70
N GLY A 281 -6.71 -7.91 -9.40
CA GLY A 281 -7.72 -8.79 -8.80
C GLY A 281 -9.16 -8.41 -9.11
N SER A 282 -10.09 -9.29 -8.72
CA SER A 282 -11.54 -9.00 -8.78
C SER A 282 -11.98 -7.89 -7.82
N ASN A 283 -11.29 -7.73 -6.68
CA ASN A 283 -11.56 -6.70 -5.67
C ASN A 283 -11.09 -5.28 -6.05
N LYS A 284 -10.15 -5.16 -7.01
CA LYS A 284 -9.65 -3.88 -7.55
C LYS A 284 -9.16 -2.89 -6.48
N GLN A 285 -8.45 -3.38 -5.46
CA GLN A 285 -8.11 -2.63 -4.25
C GLN A 285 -6.60 -2.56 -4.00
N ASN A 286 -6.20 -2.10 -2.80
CA ASN A 286 -4.82 -2.12 -2.31
C ASN A 286 -3.82 -1.34 -3.20
N TYR A 287 -4.23 -0.13 -3.57
CA TYR A 287 -3.34 0.91 -4.09
C TYR A 287 -3.83 2.29 -3.65
N TYR A 288 -2.97 3.29 -3.75
CA TYR A 288 -3.39 4.69 -3.79
C TYR A 288 -3.18 5.28 -5.18
N LEU A 289 -4.04 6.22 -5.55
CA LEU A 289 -3.74 7.21 -6.58
C LEU A 289 -3.28 8.49 -5.89
N TYR A 290 -2.16 9.04 -6.36
CA TYR A 290 -1.64 10.31 -5.89
C TYR A 290 -1.35 11.24 -7.07
N GLU A 291 -1.97 12.42 -7.07
CA GLU A 291 -1.76 13.49 -8.05
C GLU A 291 -0.62 14.42 -7.61
N ASN A 292 0.29 14.73 -8.53
CA ASN A 292 1.34 15.71 -8.33
C ASN A 292 1.45 16.65 -9.55
N ASN A 293 0.99 17.89 -9.38
CA ASN A 293 0.95 18.92 -10.44
C ASN A 293 0.12 18.50 -11.67
N GLY A 294 -0.95 17.72 -11.45
CA GLY A 294 -1.86 17.19 -12.48
C GLY A 294 -1.50 15.81 -13.03
N ILE A 295 -0.34 15.25 -12.65
CA ILE A 295 0.09 13.90 -13.08
C ILE A 295 -0.17 12.90 -11.94
N PHE A 296 -0.85 11.81 -12.22
CA PHE A 296 -1.13 10.75 -11.25
C PHE A 296 -0.08 9.64 -11.26
N SER A 297 0.37 9.24 -10.06
CA SER A 297 1.14 8.02 -9.80
C SER A 297 0.30 7.01 -9.02
N VAL A 298 0.59 5.72 -9.20
CA VAL A 298 0.06 4.62 -8.38
C VAL A 298 1.07 4.29 -7.28
N LEU A 299 0.60 4.23 -6.04
CA LEU A 299 1.44 3.93 -4.86
C LEU A 299 1.15 2.50 -4.34
N PRO A 300 2.17 1.64 -4.18
CA PRO A 300 2.05 0.29 -3.60
C PRO A 300 1.44 0.28 -2.18
N TRP A 301 0.53 -0.67 -1.88
CA TRP A 301 -0.05 -0.86 -0.54
C TRP A 301 -0.58 -2.29 -0.29
N ASP A 302 -0.63 -2.76 0.98
CA ASP A 302 -1.18 -4.05 1.46
C ASP A 302 -0.75 -5.28 0.60
N TYR A 303 0.50 -5.75 0.75
CA TYR A 303 1.06 -6.89 -0.01
C TYR A 303 1.12 -8.21 0.79
N ASN A 304 0.36 -8.35 1.88
CA ASN A 304 0.32 -9.59 2.67
C ASN A 304 -0.19 -10.80 1.86
N MET A 305 -0.95 -10.58 0.79
CA MET A 305 -1.48 -11.61 -0.12
C MET A 305 -0.62 -11.88 -1.36
N ALA A 306 0.56 -11.25 -1.46
CA ALA A 306 1.52 -11.49 -2.54
C ALA A 306 2.07 -12.93 -2.54
N PHE A 307 2.82 -13.29 -3.57
CA PHE A 307 3.42 -14.60 -3.79
C PHE A 307 2.41 -15.74 -3.52
N GLY A 308 1.30 -15.69 -4.27
CA GLY A 308 0.26 -16.72 -4.26
C GLY A 308 -0.59 -16.77 -3.00
N GLY A 309 -0.67 -15.71 -2.19
CA GLY A 309 -1.47 -15.69 -0.95
C GLY A 309 -2.96 -15.96 -1.15
N LEU A 310 -3.53 -15.58 -2.30
CA LEU A 310 -4.91 -15.94 -2.71
C LEU A 310 -5.00 -17.27 -3.50
N GLY A 311 -3.87 -17.91 -3.80
CA GLY A 311 -3.76 -19.05 -4.71
C GLY A 311 -3.81 -18.68 -6.20
N GLY A 312 -3.51 -19.66 -7.05
CA GLY A 312 -3.33 -19.47 -8.50
C GLY A 312 -1.85 -19.32 -8.88
N SER A 313 -1.46 -19.79 -10.07
CA SER A 313 -0.05 -19.97 -10.47
C SER A 313 0.20 -19.77 -11.98
N SER A 314 -0.63 -18.96 -12.66
CA SER A 314 -0.46 -18.63 -14.08
C SER A 314 -1.09 -17.28 -14.36
N ILE A 315 -0.26 -16.24 -14.37
CA ILE A 315 -0.62 -14.89 -14.82
C ILE A 315 -0.10 -14.72 -16.25
N LEU A 316 -0.96 -14.25 -17.15
CA LEU A 316 -0.58 -13.87 -18.51
C LEU A 316 -0.01 -12.44 -18.47
N ILE A 317 1.25 -12.23 -18.85
CA ILE A 317 1.92 -10.93 -18.68
C ILE A 317 1.21 -9.78 -19.42
N ASP A 318 0.58 -10.06 -20.57
CA ASP A 318 -0.16 -9.08 -21.37
C ASP A 318 -1.66 -9.03 -21.02
N GLU A 319 -2.18 -10.04 -20.31
CA GLU A 319 -3.56 -10.10 -19.79
C GLU A 319 -3.58 -10.43 -18.28
N PRO A 320 -2.94 -9.60 -17.42
CA PRO A 320 -2.64 -9.98 -16.03
C PRO A 320 -3.85 -9.92 -15.07
N THR A 321 -5.05 -9.75 -15.61
CA THR A 321 -6.26 -9.35 -14.86
C THR A 321 -7.13 -10.53 -14.48
N GLN A 322 -7.69 -10.52 -13.27
CA GLN A 322 -8.75 -11.45 -12.87
C GLN A 322 -10.09 -10.92 -13.40
N GLY A 323 -10.55 -11.51 -14.51
CA GLY A 323 -11.63 -10.98 -15.34
C GLY A 323 -11.08 -10.19 -16.53
N ALA A 324 -11.98 -9.80 -17.45
CA ALA A 324 -11.60 -9.30 -18.77
C ALA A 324 -10.68 -8.08 -18.71
N LEU A 325 -9.65 -8.06 -19.56
CA LEU A 325 -8.67 -6.97 -19.60
C LEU A 325 -9.33 -5.62 -19.92
N ALA A 326 -10.37 -5.62 -20.76
CA ALA A 326 -11.16 -4.44 -21.08
C ALA A 326 -11.92 -3.82 -19.88
N GLU A 327 -12.03 -4.54 -18.75
CA GLU A 327 -12.54 -4.03 -17.46
C GLU A 327 -11.42 -3.48 -16.55
N ARG A 328 -10.22 -3.26 -17.08
CA ARG A 328 -9.07 -2.64 -16.39
C ARG A 328 -8.38 -1.63 -17.32
N PRO A 329 -9.01 -0.45 -17.59
CA PRO A 329 -8.50 0.52 -18.55
C PRO A 329 -7.04 0.92 -18.30
N LEU A 330 -6.59 1.02 -17.05
CA LEU A 330 -5.19 1.37 -16.72
C LEU A 330 -4.16 0.40 -17.34
N ILE A 331 -4.50 -0.89 -17.48
CA ILE A 331 -3.62 -1.89 -18.09
C ILE A 331 -3.92 -1.98 -19.59
N ALA A 332 -5.20 -2.11 -19.96
CA ALA A 332 -5.62 -2.27 -21.36
C ALA A 332 -5.11 -1.13 -22.25
N LYS A 333 -5.28 0.12 -21.82
CA LYS A 333 -4.99 1.33 -22.61
C LYS A 333 -3.50 1.61 -22.76
N LEU A 334 -2.70 1.23 -21.76
CA LEU A 334 -1.25 1.40 -21.81
C LEU A 334 -0.58 0.24 -22.58
N LEU A 335 -1.03 -1.01 -22.42
CA LEU A 335 -0.49 -2.14 -23.18
C LEU A 335 -1.04 -2.25 -24.63
N GLU A 336 -2.03 -1.43 -24.99
CA GLU A 336 -2.41 -1.13 -26.39
C GLU A 336 -1.37 -0.25 -27.12
N VAL A 337 -0.43 0.39 -26.41
CA VAL A 337 0.65 1.20 -26.99
C VAL A 337 1.95 0.39 -27.06
N ASP A 338 2.44 0.12 -28.27
CA ASP A 338 3.62 -0.73 -28.50
C ASP A 338 4.85 -0.29 -27.68
N GLU A 339 5.16 1.01 -27.65
CA GLU A 339 6.32 1.56 -26.90
C GLU A 339 6.20 1.34 -25.37
N TYR A 340 5.00 1.48 -24.83
CA TYR A 340 4.73 1.23 -23.41
C TYR A 340 4.74 -0.26 -23.09
N LYS A 341 4.31 -1.11 -24.03
CA LYS A 341 4.40 -2.56 -23.90
C LYS A 341 5.85 -3.06 -23.95
N GLU A 342 6.68 -2.54 -24.86
CA GLU A 342 8.12 -2.79 -24.89
C GLU A 342 8.79 -2.34 -23.58
N ARG A 343 8.44 -1.14 -23.07
CA ARG A 343 8.93 -0.63 -21.79
C ARG A 343 8.53 -1.53 -20.61
N TYR A 344 7.28 -1.99 -20.59
CA TYR A 344 6.75 -2.92 -19.58
C TYR A 344 7.44 -4.28 -19.59
N HIS A 345 7.66 -4.88 -20.76
CA HIS A 345 8.43 -6.13 -20.88
C HIS A 345 9.88 -5.95 -20.41
N ALA A 346 10.52 -4.80 -20.70
CA ALA A 346 11.84 -4.50 -20.16
C ALA A 346 11.87 -4.38 -18.63
N ILE A 347 10.83 -3.82 -18.00
CA ILE A 347 10.69 -3.75 -16.53
C ILE A 347 10.48 -5.14 -15.93
N LEU A 348 9.71 -6.03 -16.59
CA LEU A 348 9.56 -7.43 -16.16
C LEU A 348 10.93 -8.15 -16.19
N SER A 349 11.70 -8.02 -17.28
CA SER A 349 13.07 -8.56 -17.36
C SER A 349 13.99 -7.98 -16.28
N GLU A 350 13.93 -6.68 -16.00
CA GLU A 350 14.72 -6.02 -14.94
C GLU A 350 14.42 -6.62 -13.55
N MET A 351 13.15 -6.91 -13.25
CA MET A 351 12.76 -7.58 -12.00
C MET A 351 13.25 -9.04 -11.92
N LEU A 352 13.11 -9.80 -13.02
CA LEU A 352 13.44 -11.23 -13.11
C LEU A 352 14.96 -11.49 -13.11
N GLU A 353 15.74 -10.67 -13.81
CA GLU A 353 17.21 -10.75 -13.85
C GLU A 353 17.85 -10.13 -12.58
N GLY A 354 17.13 -9.24 -11.91
CA GLY A 354 17.56 -8.55 -10.69
C GLY A 354 17.10 -9.23 -9.39
N TYR A 355 16.20 -8.58 -8.64
CA TYR A 355 15.82 -8.99 -7.28
C TYR A 355 15.17 -10.39 -7.22
N MET A 356 14.44 -10.79 -8.26
CA MET A 356 13.74 -12.09 -8.31
C MET A 356 14.60 -13.23 -8.88
N GLN A 357 15.86 -12.98 -9.24
CA GLN A 357 16.79 -14.01 -9.65
C GLN A 357 16.92 -15.07 -8.53
N GLN A 358 16.86 -16.36 -8.90
CA GLN A 358 16.65 -17.46 -7.95
C GLN A 358 17.65 -17.49 -6.78
N GLU A 359 18.93 -17.24 -7.03
CA GLU A 359 19.98 -17.26 -6.01
C GLU A 359 19.83 -16.05 -5.08
N THR A 360 19.65 -14.85 -5.64
CA THR A 360 19.41 -13.59 -4.93
C THR A 360 18.18 -13.66 -4.02
N PHE A 361 17.04 -14.10 -4.55
CA PHE A 361 15.79 -14.19 -3.80
C PHE A 361 15.87 -15.24 -2.67
N ASN A 362 16.45 -16.42 -2.94
CA ASN A 362 16.61 -17.45 -1.91
C ASN A 362 17.62 -17.05 -0.84
N GLU A 363 18.72 -16.35 -1.19
CA GLU A 363 19.63 -15.79 -0.18
C GLU A 363 18.89 -14.76 0.68
N ARG A 364 18.10 -13.85 0.09
CA ARG A 364 17.34 -12.86 0.86
C ARG A 364 16.32 -13.50 1.78
N VAL A 365 15.58 -14.53 1.33
CA VAL A 365 14.67 -15.31 2.18
C VAL A 365 15.42 -15.98 3.34
N ALA A 366 16.61 -16.56 3.10
CA ALA A 366 17.41 -17.15 4.17
C ALA A 366 17.92 -16.10 5.18
N GLN A 367 18.37 -14.93 4.72
CA GLN A 367 18.75 -13.80 5.59
C GLN A 367 17.56 -13.32 6.45
N LEU A 368 16.35 -13.27 5.88
CA LEU A 368 15.14 -12.93 6.64
C LEU A 368 14.76 -14.04 7.63
N GLN A 369 14.91 -15.32 7.26
CA GLN A 369 14.67 -16.44 8.15
C GLN A 369 15.61 -16.38 9.38
N ASP A 370 16.91 -16.18 9.17
CA ASP A 370 17.89 -15.99 10.26
C ASP A 370 17.56 -14.76 11.13
N LEU A 371 17.04 -13.68 10.53
CA LEU A 371 16.65 -12.46 11.23
C LEU A 371 15.39 -12.62 12.10
N ILE A 372 14.36 -13.33 11.63
CA ILE A 372 13.03 -13.30 12.27
C ILE A 372 12.62 -14.57 13.00
N SER A 373 13.23 -15.74 12.74
CA SER A 373 12.71 -17.03 13.24
C SER A 373 12.54 -17.09 14.76
N GLU A 374 13.52 -16.60 15.53
CA GLU A 374 13.42 -16.61 17.01
C GLU A 374 12.40 -15.57 17.52
N HIS A 375 12.12 -14.50 16.76
CA HIS A 375 11.05 -13.55 17.10
C HIS A 375 9.65 -14.11 16.81
N VAL A 376 9.46 -14.79 15.67
CA VAL A 376 8.22 -15.52 15.36
C VAL A 376 7.94 -16.60 16.41
N LYS A 377 8.98 -17.28 16.88
CA LYS A 377 8.92 -18.33 17.90
C LYS A 377 8.66 -17.82 19.33
N GLN A 378 9.03 -16.57 19.62
CA GLN A 378 8.76 -15.89 20.89
C GLN A 378 7.44 -15.12 20.90
N ASP A 379 6.77 -14.99 19.75
CA ASP A 379 5.46 -14.35 19.64
C ASP A 379 4.43 -15.11 20.51
N PRO A 380 3.78 -14.46 21.49
CA PRO A 380 2.80 -15.11 22.36
C PRO A 380 1.39 -15.15 21.77
N ARG A 381 1.13 -14.50 20.63
CA ARG A 381 -0.19 -14.35 19.98
C ARG A 381 -0.17 -14.65 18.47
N PRO A 382 0.59 -15.62 17.92
CA PRO A 382 0.73 -15.77 16.48
C PRO A 382 -0.53 -16.35 15.84
N PHE A 383 -0.77 -16.05 14.56
CA PHE A 383 -1.83 -16.71 13.77
C PHE A 383 -1.50 -18.14 13.35
N TYR A 384 -0.22 -18.52 13.41
CA TYR A 384 0.34 -19.78 12.92
C TYR A 384 1.32 -20.33 13.95
N SER A 385 1.43 -21.64 14.06
CA SER A 385 2.50 -22.28 14.84
C SER A 385 3.88 -21.99 14.24
N TYR A 386 4.92 -22.11 15.04
CA TYR A 386 6.30 -21.98 14.57
C TYR A 386 6.64 -23.05 13.52
N GLU A 387 6.08 -24.26 13.67
CA GLU A 387 6.19 -25.35 12.70
C GLU A 387 5.48 -25.05 11.37
N GLU A 388 4.37 -24.31 11.37
CA GLU A 388 3.71 -23.83 10.14
C GLU A 388 4.53 -22.71 9.46
N TYR A 389 5.15 -21.82 10.24
CA TYR A 389 6.10 -20.83 9.74
C TYR A 389 7.29 -21.53 9.04
N GLU A 390 7.95 -22.50 9.68
CA GLU A 390 9.07 -23.24 9.07
C GLU A 390 8.67 -24.00 7.79
N GLN A 391 7.44 -24.51 7.71
CA GLN A 391 6.90 -25.15 6.50
C GLN A 391 6.51 -24.15 5.40
N SER A 392 6.18 -22.91 5.75
CA SER A 392 5.79 -21.88 4.79
C SER A 392 6.96 -21.36 3.95
N ILE A 393 8.19 -21.32 4.51
CA ILE A 393 9.38 -20.81 3.83
C ILE A 393 9.72 -21.60 2.53
N PRO A 394 9.89 -22.95 2.56
CA PRO A 394 10.12 -23.71 1.32
C PRO A 394 8.91 -23.71 0.38
N THR A 395 7.70 -23.49 0.91
CA THR A 395 6.49 -23.35 0.09
C THR A 395 6.49 -22.03 -0.69
N LEU A 396 6.91 -20.93 -0.05
CA LEU A 396 7.05 -19.61 -0.66
C LEU A 396 8.11 -19.62 -1.76
N THR A 397 9.31 -20.14 -1.49
CA THR A 397 10.40 -20.16 -2.48
C THR A 397 10.11 -21.07 -3.67
N SER A 398 9.45 -22.22 -3.45
CA SER A 398 9.00 -23.10 -4.53
C SER A 398 7.96 -22.42 -5.42
N TYR A 399 6.96 -21.75 -4.82
CA TYR A 399 5.96 -21.00 -5.58
C TYR A 399 6.56 -19.86 -6.40
N VAL A 400 7.49 -19.10 -5.82
CA VAL A 400 8.18 -18.01 -6.50
C VAL A 400 8.99 -18.56 -7.67
N GLN A 401 9.71 -19.67 -7.51
CA GLN A 401 10.44 -20.30 -8.61
C GLN A 401 9.53 -20.72 -9.76
N GLU A 402 8.46 -21.47 -9.48
CA GLU A 402 7.50 -21.90 -10.51
C GLU A 402 6.85 -20.70 -11.23
N SER A 403 6.64 -19.59 -10.52
CA SER A 403 6.11 -18.35 -11.08
C SER A 403 7.14 -17.64 -11.97
N MET A 404 8.39 -17.47 -11.53
CA MET A 404 9.43 -16.80 -12.32
C MET A 404 9.77 -17.58 -13.58
N ASP A 405 9.87 -18.92 -13.50
CA ASP A 405 10.06 -19.78 -14.67
C ASP A 405 8.91 -19.63 -15.68
N ASN A 406 7.67 -19.43 -15.21
CA ASN A 406 6.50 -19.23 -16.07
C ASN A 406 6.53 -17.85 -16.76
N LEU A 407 6.86 -16.78 -16.03
CA LEU A 407 6.94 -15.42 -16.56
C LEU A 407 8.10 -15.28 -17.57
N GLN A 408 9.27 -15.85 -17.28
CA GLN A 408 10.40 -15.87 -18.21
C GLN A 408 10.03 -16.59 -19.52
N GLN A 409 9.36 -17.74 -19.44
CA GLN A 409 8.90 -18.47 -20.64
C GLN A 409 7.91 -17.67 -21.50
N GLN A 410 7.15 -16.74 -20.92
CA GLN A 410 6.27 -15.83 -21.68
C GLN A 410 7.05 -14.70 -22.36
N LEU A 411 8.03 -14.10 -21.68
CA LEU A 411 8.94 -13.10 -22.26
C LEU A 411 9.78 -13.69 -23.40
N ASP A 412 10.24 -14.94 -23.25
CA ASP A 412 10.93 -15.73 -24.29
C ASP A 412 10.00 -16.13 -25.47
N GLY A 413 8.69 -15.88 -25.38
CA GLY A 413 7.70 -16.28 -26.38
C GLY A 413 7.47 -17.80 -26.49
N THR A 414 7.89 -18.57 -25.47
CA THR A 414 7.74 -20.04 -25.43
C THR A 414 6.42 -20.48 -24.78
N LEU A 415 5.84 -19.64 -23.91
CA LEU A 415 4.46 -19.71 -23.45
C LEU A 415 3.67 -18.49 -23.96
N PRO A 416 2.32 -18.58 -24.08
CA PRO A 416 1.50 -17.43 -24.47
C PRO A 416 1.55 -16.31 -23.41
N SER A 417 1.88 -15.09 -23.81
CA SER A 417 1.82 -13.89 -22.97
C SER A 417 0.40 -13.32 -22.79
N ALA A 418 -0.50 -13.68 -23.71
CA ALA A 418 -1.88 -13.20 -23.83
C ALA A 418 -2.86 -14.36 -24.07
N GLY A 419 -4.16 -14.07 -24.03
CA GLY A 419 -5.27 -15.03 -24.13
C GLY A 419 -6.28 -14.64 -25.20
N ASP A 420 -7.53 -14.43 -24.78
CA ASP A 420 -8.68 -14.04 -25.60
C ASP A 420 -9.35 -12.73 -25.13
N GLY A 421 -8.63 -11.93 -24.33
CA GLY A 421 -9.12 -10.72 -23.66
C GLY A 421 -9.87 -10.96 -22.36
N SER A 422 -10.11 -12.22 -21.96
CA SER A 422 -10.82 -12.57 -20.72
C SER A 422 -9.95 -12.56 -19.46
N GLY A 423 -8.63 -12.33 -19.59
CA GLY A 423 -7.72 -12.20 -18.46
C GLY A 423 -7.16 -13.52 -17.93
N SER A 424 -6.24 -13.39 -16.98
CA SER A 424 -5.58 -14.46 -16.25
C SER A 424 -6.59 -15.34 -15.49
N GLY A 425 -6.97 -16.45 -16.12
CA GLY A 425 -7.92 -17.43 -15.60
C GLY A 425 -9.35 -17.34 -16.18
N GLY A 426 -9.64 -16.38 -17.07
CA GLY A 426 -10.93 -16.31 -17.77
C GLY A 426 -11.06 -17.29 -18.94
N GLY A 427 -9.96 -17.49 -19.68
CA GLY A 427 -9.97 -18.17 -20.97
C GLY A 427 -9.59 -19.65 -20.92
N MET A 428 -10.13 -20.44 -21.86
CA MET A 428 -9.58 -21.78 -22.14
C MET A 428 -8.28 -21.65 -22.94
N GLY A 429 -7.17 -21.40 -22.24
CA GLY A 429 -5.84 -21.58 -22.81
C GLY A 429 -5.66 -22.99 -23.41
N PRO A 430 -4.73 -23.20 -24.35
CA PRO A 430 -4.53 -24.47 -25.08
C PRO A 430 -3.88 -25.59 -24.24
N GLY A 431 -4.42 -25.81 -23.04
CA GLY A 431 -4.01 -26.78 -22.02
C GLY A 431 -5.15 -27.17 -21.07
N GLY A 432 -6.42 -26.94 -21.45
CA GLY A 432 -7.62 -27.27 -20.66
C GLY A 432 -7.82 -28.78 -20.42
N GLY A 433 -6.98 -29.37 -19.56
CA GLY A 433 -6.73 -30.82 -19.49
C GLY A 433 -6.65 -31.40 -18.07
N ARG A 434 -7.40 -30.84 -17.11
CA ARG A 434 -7.43 -31.18 -15.67
C ARG A 434 -6.13 -30.91 -14.90
N GLY A 435 -6.24 -30.06 -13.87
CA GLY A 435 -5.32 -30.11 -12.73
C GLY A 435 -5.43 -31.47 -12.04
N MET A 436 -4.50 -32.37 -12.33
CA MET A 436 -4.38 -33.67 -11.68
C MET A 436 -3.87 -33.44 -10.26
N ARG A 437 -4.76 -33.50 -9.26
CA ARG A 437 -4.39 -33.39 -7.84
C ARG A 437 -3.26 -34.38 -7.53
N PRO A 438 -2.07 -33.93 -7.08
CA PRO A 438 -1.07 -34.83 -6.53
C PRO A 438 -1.68 -35.54 -5.32
N GLY A 439 -1.59 -36.88 -5.29
CA GLY A 439 -2.13 -37.68 -4.20
C GLY A 439 -1.24 -37.65 -2.97
N GLY A 440 -1.28 -36.57 -2.21
CA GLY A 440 -0.68 -36.45 -0.87
C GLY A 440 -1.78 -36.30 0.20
N GLU A 441 -1.71 -37.11 1.26
CA GLU A 441 -2.65 -37.03 2.38
C GLU A 441 -2.23 -35.94 3.38
N THR A 442 -2.72 -34.71 3.19
CA THR A 442 -2.56 -33.62 4.17
C THR A 442 -3.70 -33.64 5.18
N ASN A 443 -3.39 -33.92 6.44
CA ASN A 443 -4.38 -33.93 7.52
C ASN A 443 -4.73 -32.51 7.99
N GLY A 444 -5.96 -32.08 7.68
CA GLY A 444 -6.78 -31.19 8.50
C GLY A 444 -6.19 -29.86 9.00
N ALA A 445 -6.32 -28.81 8.21
CA ALA A 445 -6.37 -27.42 8.69
C ALA A 445 -7.45 -26.62 7.94
N GLY A 446 -8.20 -25.77 8.66
CA GLY A 446 -8.74 -24.52 8.11
C GLY A 446 -9.80 -24.50 7.00
N SER A 447 -10.55 -25.57 6.70
CA SER A 447 -11.66 -25.48 5.72
C SER A 447 -12.80 -24.58 6.22
N PHE A 448 -12.86 -23.33 5.75
CA PHE A 448 -13.99 -22.42 6.00
C PHE A 448 -15.31 -23.03 5.48
N PRO A 449 -16.39 -23.08 6.28
CA PRO A 449 -17.70 -23.53 5.80
C PRO A 449 -18.38 -22.45 4.94
N PRO A 450 -19.16 -22.82 3.91
CA PRO A 450 -20.03 -21.88 3.22
C PRO A 450 -21.16 -21.41 4.16
N ASN A 451 -21.49 -20.12 4.11
CA ASN A 451 -22.58 -19.56 4.91
C ASN A 451 -23.96 -19.99 4.37
N ASP A 452 -24.63 -20.91 5.08
CA ASP A 452 -26.02 -21.29 4.84
C ASP A 452 -26.99 -20.16 5.21
N ALA A 453 -27.42 -19.38 4.22
CA ALA A 453 -28.56 -18.47 4.36
C ALA A 453 -29.90 -19.24 4.16
N PRO A 454 -30.83 -19.24 5.12
CA PRO A 454 -32.02 -20.09 5.07
C PRO A 454 -33.05 -19.61 4.03
N ALA A 455 -33.26 -20.41 2.98
CA ALA A 455 -34.22 -20.12 1.91
C ALA A 455 -35.69 -20.33 2.35
N GLY A 456 -36.36 -19.26 2.77
CA GLY A 456 -37.80 -19.23 3.03
C GLY A 456 -38.63 -18.80 1.82
N GLY A 457 -39.01 -19.73 0.94
CA GLY A 457 -39.74 -19.43 -0.30
C GLY A 457 -41.27 -19.54 -0.19
N ILE A 458 -42.00 -18.59 -0.80
CA ILE A 458 -43.43 -18.74 -1.19
C ILE A 458 -43.60 -18.31 -2.66
N SER A 459 -44.45 -19.08 -3.38
CA SER A 459 -44.72 -18.98 -4.82
C SER A 459 -45.43 -17.69 -5.26
N GLY A 460 -45.19 -17.27 -6.51
CA GLY A 460 -45.85 -16.10 -7.12
C GLY A 460 -45.69 -15.98 -8.65
N GLY A 461 -45.59 -17.07 -9.40
CA GLY A 461 -45.36 -17.03 -10.86
C GLY A 461 -46.62 -16.85 -11.70
N TYR A 462 -46.57 -15.95 -12.70
CA TYR A 462 -47.57 -15.88 -13.79
C TYR A 462 -46.93 -15.41 -15.11
N THR A 463 -47.06 -16.23 -16.16
CA THR A 463 -46.88 -15.83 -17.56
C THR A 463 -48.26 -15.74 -18.23
N PRO A 464 -48.57 -14.68 -18.99
CA PRO A 464 -49.80 -14.60 -19.76
C PRO A 464 -49.61 -15.16 -21.18
N THR A 465 -50.45 -16.12 -21.57
CA THR A 465 -50.58 -16.62 -22.95
C THR A 465 -51.76 -15.93 -23.66
N ASN A 466 -51.62 -15.64 -24.96
CA ASN A 466 -52.68 -15.05 -25.79
C ASN A 466 -53.99 -15.86 -25.81
N ASN A 467 -55.12 -15.15 -25.95
CA ASN A 467 -56.27 -15.65 -26.69
C ASN A 467 -57.11 -14.47 -27.25
N ASP A 468 -57.72 -14.63 -28.41
CA ASP A 468 -58.39 -13.56 -29.16
C ASP A 468 -59.84 -13.27 -28.72
N SER A 469 -60.34 -12.04 -28.94
CA SER A 469 -61.58 -11.81 -29.74
C SER A 469 -62.06 -10.34 -29.83
N ALA A 470 -62.45 -9.95 -31.06
CA ALA A 470 -63.46 -8.94 -31.43
C ALA A 470 -63.23 -7.42 -31.21
N ALA A 471 -63.57 -6.66 -32.26
CA ALA A 471 -63.74 -5.20 -32.35
C ALA A 471 -65.26 -4.88 -32.59
N PRO A 472 -65.74 -3.67 -32.96
CA PRO A 472 -65.08 -2.37 -33.16
C PRO A 472 -65.84 -1.15 -32.54
N ASP A 473 -65.32 0.09 -32.70
CA ASP A 473 -66.00 1.21 -33.41
C ASP A 473 -65.02 2.40 -33.65
N SER A 474 -65.52 3.44 -34.32
CA SER A 474 -64.97 4.74 -34.77
C SER A 474 -64.79 5.77 -33.62
N SER A 475 -64.28 7.00 -33.79
CA SER A 475 -64.19 7.92 -34.95
C SER A 475 -63.12 9.03 -34.74
N ASP A 476 -62.67 9.66 -35.85
CA ASP A 476 -62.15 11.04 -36.06
C ASP A 476 -61.11 11.67 -35.08
N ASP A 477 -60.23 12.61 -35.43
CA ASP A 477 -60.15 13.55 -36.56
C ASP A 477 -58.66 13.83 -36.97
N ALA A 478 -58.39 14.64 -38.00
CA ALA A 478 -57.10 14.66 -38.72
C ALA A 478 -56.33 15.99 -38.76
N SER A 479 -55.00 15.90 -38.63
CA SER A 479 -53.95 16.70 -39.30
C SER A 479 -52.57 16.14 -38.91
N GLY A 480 -51.51 16.10 -39.73
CA GLY A 480 -51.18 16.88 -40.93
C GLY A 480 -49.97 17.77 -40.59
N SER A 481 -48.78 17.64 -41.17
CA SER A 481 -48.38 17.01 -42.45
C SER A 481 -46.96 16.43 -42.37
N SER A 482 -46.71 15.38 -43.17
CA SER A 482 -45.36 14.92 -43.54
C SER A 482 -44.98 15.43 -44.93
N VAL A 483 -43.67 15.55 -45.20
CA VAL A 483 -43.06 15.59 -46.54
C VAL A 483 -41.83 14.67 -46.51
N ASN A 484 -41.45 14.11 -47.66
CA ASN A 484 -40.80 12.80 -47.75
C ASN A 484 -39.66 12.81 -48.77
N VAL A 485 -38.55 12.08 -48.51
CA VAL A 485 -37.70 11.36 -49.50
C VAL A 485 -36.96 12.25 -50.56
N THR A 486 -35.67 12.05 -50.89
CA THR A 486 -35.18 10.98 -51.80
C THR A 486 -33.65 10.85 -51.78
N SER A 487 -33.15 9.64 -52.06
CA SER A 487 -31.74 9.28 -52.20
C SER A 487 -31.07 9.80 -53.50
N GLY A 488 -29.73 9.80 -53.54
CA GLY A 488 -28.92 9.93 -54.76
C GLY A 488 -27.50 9.36 -54.56
N LYS A 489 -26.92 8.73 -55.60
CA LYS A 489 -25.58 8.10 -55.58
C LYS A 489 -24.93 8.14 -56.97
N ALA A 490 -23.77 8.79 -57.06
CA ALA A 490 -22.72 8.78 -58.10
C ALA A 490 -21.71 9.89 -57.72
N GLU A 491 -20.44 9.98 -58.13
CA GLU A 491 -19.35 9.13 -58.67
C GLU A 491 -18.43 10.09 -59.47
N GLU A 492 -17.11 9.88 -59.34
CA GLU A 492 -15.98 10.31 -60.21
C GLU A 492 -15.68 11.80 -60.53
N ASP A 493 -14.52 12.22 -60.00
CA ASP A 493 -13.29 12.65 -60.74
C ASP A 493 -13.16 14.06 -61.35
N HIS A 494 -12.06 14.73 -60.97
CA HIS A 494 -11.25 15.69 -61.75
C HIS A 494 -10.06 16.20 -60.89
N ASP A 495 -8.80 15.88 -61.25
CA ASP A 495 -7.89 16.79 -62.02
C ASP A 495 -6.45 16.25 -62.14
N THR A 496 -5.62 16.85 -63.03
CA THR A 496 -4.37 16.22 -63.51
C THR A 496 -3.12 17.12 -63.69
N VAL A 497 -2.05 16.76 -62.94
CA VAL A 497 -0.61 16.67 -63.36
C VAL A 497 0.24 17.97 -63.58
N LEU A 498 1.58 17.83 -63.43
CA LEU A 498 2.72 18.77 -63.64
C LEU A 498 3.01 19.75 -62.48
N GLU A 499 4.24 20.10 -62.05
CA GLU A 499 5.66 19.74 -62.30
C GLU A 499 6.50 20.32 -61.10
N GLY A 500 7.75 19.99 -60.75
CA GLY A 500 8.79 19.05 -61.26
C GLY A 500 10.12 19.17 -60.45
N ASP A 501 11.14 18.37 -60.80
CA ASP A 501 12.61 18.47 -60.53
C ASP A 501 13.24 18.69 -59.12
N GLU A 502 13.92 17.64 -58.59
CA GLU A 502 15.35 17.57 -58.16
C GLU A 502 15.97 18.57 -57.11
N PRO A 503 17.19 18.34 -56.55
CA PRO A 503 18.07 17.16 -56.61
C PRO A 503 18.53 16.59 -55.26
N SER A 504 19.22 15.44 -55.30
CA SER A 504 20.11 14.98 -54.23
C SER A 504 21.57 15.40 -54.47
N LEU A 505 22.36 15.65 -53.41
CA LEU A 505 23.82 15.77 -53.53
C LEU A 505 24.54 15.56 -52.19
N SER A 506 25.67 14.85 -52.22
CA SER A 506 26.56 14.61 -51.10
C SER A 506 27.85 15.44 -51.22
N VAL A 507 28.45 15.81 -50.08
CA VAL A 507 29.77 16.47 -50.03
C VAL A 507 30.60 15.84 -48.91
N VAL A 508 31.87 15.53 -49.23
CA VAL A 508 32.86 14.98 -48.30
C VAL A 508 34.06 15.92 -48.26
N SER A 509 34.55 16.30 -47.07
CA SER A 509 35.95 16.63 -46.82
C SER A 509 36.27 16.71 -45.33
N ALA A 510 37.51 16.38 -44.98
CA ALA A 510 38.03 16.40 -43.62
C ALA A 510 39.01 17.57 -43.41
N VAL A 511 39.43 17.79 -42.15
CA VAL A 511 40.83 18.00 -41.67
C VAL A 511 40.78 18.64 -40.27
N GLY A 512 41.52 18.09 -39.29
CA GLY A 512 41.63 18.68 -37.95
C GLY A 512 42.19 17.73 -36.90
N SER A 513 43.49 17.45 -36.93
CA SER A 513 44.15 16.57 -35.94
C SER A 513 44.70 17.35 -34.74
N SER A 514 44.54 16.80 -33.54
CA SER A 514 45.51 16.95 -32.45
C SER A 514 45.49 15.74 -31.50
N THR A 515 46.39 14.78 -31.73
CA THR A 515 46.65 13.65 -30.82
C THR A 515 47.75 13.96 -29.82
N SER A 516 47.68 13.40 -28.61
CA SER A 516 48.86 13.15 -27.77
C SER A 516 48.78 11.78 -27.09
N SER A 517 49.67 10.87 -27.48
CA SER A 517 50.12 9.70 -26.70
C SER A 517 51.04 10.19 -25.55
N SER A 518 51.83 9.42 -24.76
CA SER A 518 52.40 8.04 -24.74
C SER A 518 53.17 7.94 -23.39
N ASN A 519 53.57 6.82 -22.77
CA ASN A 519 53.51 5.35 -22.91
C ASN A 519 53.93 4.79 -21.50
N GLU A 520 54.28 3.54 -21.16
CA GLU A 520 54.44 2.16 -21.70
C GLU A 520 54.25 1.24 -20.44
N LYS A 521 53.92 -0.06 -20.41
CA LYS A 521 54.15 -1.26 -21.24
C LYS A 521 55.60 -1.77 -21.33
N THR A 522 55.92 -2.79 -20.54
CA THR A 522 56.91 -3.82 -20.92
C THR A 522 56.46 -5.19 -20.42
N ALA A 523 56.78 -6.24 -21.18
CA ALA A 523 56.48 -7.65 -20.85
C ALA A 523 57.62 -8.54 -21.36
N ILE A 524 57.82 -9.70 -20.74
CA ILE A 524 58.69 -10.79 -21.22
C ILE A 524 57.96 -12.11 -20.95
N ASP A 525 58.04 -13.04 -21.90
CA ASP A 525 57.37 -14.35 -21.90
C ASP A 525 58.37 -15.45 -22.31
N SER A 526 58.24 -16.66 -21.71
CA SER A 526 58.57 -17.99 -22.28
C SER A 526 58.44 -19.09 -21.21
N ALA A 527 57.71 -20.17 -21.52
CA ALA A 527 57.57 -21.38 -20.68
C ALA A 527 58.73 -22.40 -20.88
N PRO A 528 58.74 -23.56 -20.17
CA PRO A 528 57.89 -24.71 -20.54
C PRO A 528 57.29 -25.50 -19.35
N ALA A 529 56.53 -26.57 -19.65
CA ALA A 529 55.76 -27.39 -18.70
C ALA A 529 56.50 -28.65 -18.17
N VAL A 530 55.85 -29.44 -17.28
CA VAL A 530 55.75 -30.94 -17.25
C VAL A 530 55.56 -31.57 -15.83
N THR A 531 54.53 -32.41 -15.67
CA THR A 531 54.26 -33.54 -14.71
C THR A 531 54.05 -33.39 -13.18
N THR A 532 53.05 -34.19 -12.73
CA THR A 532 52.94 -35.07 -11.51
C THR A 532 52.92 -34.54 -10.06
N GLU A 533 51.75 -34.74 -9.44
CA GLU A 533 51.45 -35.33 -8.12
C GLU A 533 51.93 -34.68 -6.78
N PRO A 534 51.18 -34.91 -5.66
CA PRO A 534 51.41 -34.29 -4.35
C PRO A 534 51.96 -35.27 -3.28
N SER A 535 51.82 -34.89 -2.00
CA SER A 535 51.99 -35.74 -0.79
C SER A 535 53.46 -36.05 -0.39
N PRO A 536 53.72 -36.63 0.81
CA PRO A 536 52.83 -36.84 1.97
C PRO A 536 53.44 -36.37 3.31
N ASN A 537 52.69 -36.50 4.41
CA ASN A 537 53.18 -37.37 5.50
C ASN A 537 52.01 -37.94 6.34
N ALA A 538 52.07 -39.24 6.69
CA ALA A 538 51.04 -39.96 7.45
C ALA A 538 51.60 -41.27 8.06
N ALA A 539 50.98 -41.75 9.14
CA ALA A 539 51.14 -43.10 9.74
C ALA A 539 50.09 -43.26 10.87
N GLU A 540 49.50 -44.40 11.24
CA GLU A 540 49.34 -45.80 10.72
C GLU A 540 48.04 -46.32 11.41
N LEU A 541 47.04 -46.94 10.74
CA LEU A 541 46.90 -48.35 10.30
C LEU A 541 46.90 -49.42 11.43
N PRO A 542 46.21 -50.60 11.32
CA PRO A 542 45.49 -51.15 10.15
C PRO A 542 44.06 -51.75 10.39
N GLU A 543 43.54 -52.27 9.28
CA GLU A 543 42.30 -52.97 8.88
C GLU A 543 41.80 -54.20 9.69
N ASP A 544 40.52 -54.59 9.45
CA ASP A 544 40.12 -55.97 9.06
C ASP A 544 38.78 -55.96 8.24
N GLN A 545 38.42 -57.07 7.58
CA GLN A 545 37.21 -57.24 6.73
C GLN A 545 36.43 -58.53 7.08
N THR A 546 35.10 -58.57 6.85
CA THR A 546 34.37 -59.77 6.31
C THR A 546 32.87 -59.48 6.02
N GLN A 547 32.17 -60.41 5.36
CA GLN A 547 30.76 -60.30 4.93
C GLN A 547 29.82 -61.33 5.61
N SER A 548 28.51 -61.00 5.60
CA SER A 548 27.33 -61.90 5.54
C SER A 548 27.08 -62.97 6.62
N SER A 549 25.90 -62.91 7.30
CA SER A 549 24.76 -63.84 7.08
C SER A 549 23.56 -63.63 8.03
N GLU A 550 22.34 -63.65 7.45
CA GLU A 550 21.02 -64.12 7.95
C GLU A 550 20.44 -63.81 9.37
N GLN A 551 19.10 -63.86 9.44
CA GLN A 551 18.17 -63.64 10.59
C GLN A 551 18.26 -64.73 11.70
N PRO A 552 17.74 -64.55 12.95
CA PRO A 552 16.34 -64.18 13.29
C PRO A 552 16.18 -63.37 14.62
N PRO A 553 15.02 -63.39 15.35
CA PRO A 553 13.71 -62.81 15.01
C PRO A 553 13.22 -61.76 16.06
N SER A 554 11.97 -61.34 15.93
CA SER A 554 11.20 -60.44 16.81
C SER A 554 10.97 -60.95 18.25
N ASP A 555 10.72 -60.02 19.18
CA ASP A 555 10.05 -60.28 20.47
C ASP A 555 8.97 -59.21 20.74
N ASP A 556 7.85 -59.60 21.34
CA ASP A 556 6.66 -58.78 21.55
C ASP A 556 6.63 -58.13 22.94
N ASN A 557 6.04 -56.93 23.08
CA ASN A 557 5.36 -56.56 24.33
C ASN A 557 4.40 -55.36 24.18
N GLN A 558 3.11 -55.62 24.38
CA GLN A 558 2.06 -54.62 24.61
C GLN A 558 1.41 -54.89 25.98
N PRO A 559 1.09 -53.84 26.78
CA PRO A 559 0.04 -53.94 27.79
C PRO A 559 -1.21 -53.15 27.37
N THR A 560 -2.35 -53.83 27.40
CA THR A 560 -3.69 -53.31 27.08
C THR A 560 -4.22 -52.25 28.05
N MET A 561 -4.96 -51.26 27.52
CA MET A 561 -5.86 -50.40 28.29
C MET A 561 -7.17 -51.14 28.68
N PRO A 562 -7.69 -50.98 29.91
CA PRO A 562 -8.95 -51.59 30.35
C PRO A 562 -10.19 -50.75 29.97
N GLN A 563 -11.33 -51.42 29.78
CA GLN A 563 -12.65 -50.80 29.60
C GLN A 563 -13.67 -51.31 30.63
N THR A 564 -14.83 -50.65 30.69
CA THR A 564 -16.11 -51.05 31.35
C THR A 564 -16.15 -50.94 32.89
N PRO A 565 -17.34 -50.85 33.53
CA PRO A 565 -18.70 -50.90 32.96
C PRO A 565 -19.57 -49.65 33.24
N GLY A 566 -20.68 -49.52 32.48
CA GLY A 566 -21.78 -48.59 32.78
C GLY A 566 -22.94 -49.25 33.53
N GLN A 567 -23.81 -48.44 34.13
CA GLN A 567 -25.10 -48.87 34.69
C GLN A 567 -26.21 -47.84 34.41
N ASN A 568 -27.45 -48.33 34.33
CA ASN A 568 -28.65 -47.54 34.03
C ASN A 568 -29.22 -46.84 35.28
N GLY A 569 -29.83 -45.66 35.09
CA GLY A 569 -30.63 -44.99 36.11
C GLY A 569 -31.61 -43.96 35.52
N GLN A 570 -32.87 -44.36 35.28
CA GLN A 570 -33.94 -43.41 34.97
C GLN A 570 -34.53 -42.83 36.26
N SER A 571 -34.64 -41.51 36.39
CA SER A 571 -35.68 -40.86 37.22
C SER A 571 -35.87 -39.37 36.91
N GLN A 572 -37.04 -39.06 36.36
CA GLN A 572 -37.98 -37.98 36.76
C GLN A 572 -37.51 -36.51 36.84
N MET A 573 -38.10 -35.72 35.92
CA MET A 573 -38.86 -34.47 36.17
C MET A 573 -38.38 -33.48 37.26
N GLN A 574 -38.15 -32.23 36.83
CA GLN A 574 -39.02 -31.13 37.29
C GLN A 574 -39.17 -30.03 36.23
N ASP A 575 -40.27 -29.28 36.32
CA ASP A 575 -40.79 -28.37 35.29
C ASP A 575 -40.31 -26.91 35.45
N PHE A 576 -40.28 -26.17 34.32
CA PHE A 576 -40.76 -24.80 34.01
C PHE A 576 -40.83 -23.68 35.12
N PRO A 577 -40.90 -22.37 34.75
CA PRO A 577 -41.26 -21.82 33.43
C PRO A 577 -40.39 -20.67 32.86
N GLN A 578 -40.59 -20.43 31.55
CA GLN A 578 -40.31 -19.14 30.90
C GLN A 578 -41.32 -18.07 31.35
N GLY A 579 -40.90 -16.80 31.41
CA GLY A 579 -41.77 -15.65 31.66
C GLY A 579 -41.63 -14.58 30.56
N GLN A 580 -42.73 -14.02 30.09
CA GLN A 580 -42.79 -13.14 28.91
C GLN A 580 -43.06 -11.65 29.25
N MET A 581 -42.49 -10.78 28.42
CA MET A 581 -42.96 -9.42 28.05
C MET A 581 -43.07 -8.31 29.12
N GLY A 582 -42.66 -7.10 28.73
CA GLY A 582 -42.95 -5.84 29.43
C GLY A 582 -42.54 -4.62 28.59
N ASN A 583 -43.51 -3.88 28.05
CA ASN A 583 -43.27 -2.70 27.20
C ASN A 583 -43.24 -1.39 28.00
N GLY A 584 -42.38 -0.45 27.57
CA GLY A 584 -42.74 0.96 27.45
C GLY A 584 -42.25 1.94 28.53
N PHE A 585 -42.46 3.23 28.21
CA PHE A 585 -41.93 4.45 28.88
C PHE A 585 -40.40 4.62 28.72
N GLY A 586 -39.85 5.72 28.19
CA GLY A 586 -40.48 6.96 27.70
C GLY A 586 -40.60 8.03 28.77
N GLY A 587 -39.65 8.98 28.80
CA GLY A 587 -39.54 10.01 29.83
C GLY A 587 -38.51 11.09 29.50
N GLU A 588 -38.89 12.02 28.65
CA GLU A 588 -38.16 13.26 28.36
C GLU A 588 -38.34 14.27 29.51
N PHE A 589 -37.26 14.80 30.10
CA PHE A 589 -37.29 16.07 30.83
C PHE A 589 -35.88 16.62 31.10
N GLY A 590 -35.65 17.91 30.81
CA GLY A 590 -34.43 18.64 31.19
C GLY A 590 -34.56 19.40 32.51
N GLY A 591 -33.43 19.74 33.14
CA GLY A 591 -33.39 20.54 34.35
C GLY A 591 -32.03 21.21 34.57
N GLN A 592 -32.02 22.55 34.62
CA GLN A 592 -30.87 23.35 35.05
C GLN A 592 -30.94 23.65 36.56
N MET A 593 -29.85 24.25 37.09
CA MET A 593 -29.71 24.86 38.42
C MET A 593 -29.50 23.89 39.61
N GLN A 594 -28.91 24.30 40.74
CA GLN A 594 -27.87 25.31 41.05
C GLN A 594 -27.56 25.25 42.56
N GLY A 595 -26.29 25.29 42.96
CA GLY A 595 -25.88 25.79 44.28
C GLY A 595 -25.86 24.81 45.47
N GLY A 596 -24.65 24.62 46.03
CA GLY A 596 -24.39 24.02 47.35
C GLY A 596 -23.27 24.82 48.05
N PRO A 597 -23.24 24.93 49.40
CA PRO A 597 -22.47 25.97 50.08
C PRO A 597 -21.00 25.61 50.38
N GLY A 598 -20.13 26.62 50.41
CA GLY A 598 -18.70 26.48 50.70
C GLY A 598 -18.32 26.59 52.19
N MET A 599 -17.02 26.51 52.48
CA MET A 599 -16.42 26.69 53.81
C MET A 599 -15.26 27.71 53.81
N GLY A 600 -14.89 28.19 55.00
CA GLY A 600 -14.08 29.39 55.21
C GLY A 600 -12.55 29.23 55.12
N ARG A 601 -11.89 30.39 55.00
CA ARG A 601 -10.45 30.60 55.24
C ARG A 601 -10.10 30.34 56.71
N PRO A 602 -8.84 29.95 57.00
CA PRO A 602 -7.79 30.92 57.37
C PRO A 602 -6.60 30.86 56.37
N GLY A 603 -5.56 31.69 56.42
CA GLY A 603 -5.23 32.86 57.25
C GLY A 603 -3.85 33.38 56.82
N GLU A 604 -3.55 34.68 56.96
CA GLU A 604 -2.37 35.29 56.31
C GLU A 604 -1.01 34.91 56.92
N GLY A 605 -0.03 34.66 56.04
CA GLY A 605 1.40 34.60 56.33
C GLY A 605 2.15 35.44 55.29
N SER A 606 2.93 36.42 55.73
CA SER A 606 3.46 37.48 54.88
C SER A 606 4.74 37.11 54.13
N ASN A 607 4.84 37.50 52.86
CA ASN A 607 6.10 37.95 52.27
C ASN A 607 5.86 38.99 51.17
N ARG A 608 6.73 40.01 51.10
CA ARG A 608 6.77 40.98 49.99
C ARG A 608 7.84 40.54 49.00
N ALA A 609 7.45 40.27 47.76
CA ALA A 609 8.33 40.32 46.59
C ALA A 609 7.91 41.52 45.72
N ALA A 610 8.79 41.99 44.85
CA ALA A 610 8.57 43.20 44.05
C ALA A 610 7.65 42.95 42.84
N GLU A 611 6.99 43.99 42.37
CA GLU A 611 6.40 44.02 41.02
C GLU A 611 7.55 44.04 39.99
N GLU A 612 7.65 43.00 39.16
CA GLU A 612 8.54 43.05 38.01
C GLU A 612 7.94 43.96 36.93
N GLN A 613 8.65 45.03 36.59
CA GLN A 613 8.32 45.83 35.41
C GLN A 613 8.65 45.01 34.16
N GLY A 614 7.62 44.69 33.38
CA GLY A 614 7.77 43.94 32.12
C GLY A 614 8.87 44.51 31.24
N SER A 615 9.69 43.60 30.69
CA SER A 615 10.93 43.93 30.00
C SER A 615 10.66 44.75 28.74
N ALA A 616 11.56 45.68 28.42
CA ALA A 616 11.52 46.41 27.15
C ALA A 616 11.56 45.46 25.94
N LYS A 617 12.07 44.23 26.09
CA LYS A 617 12.00 43.17 25.08
C LYS A 617 10.59 42.62 24.90
N GLU A 618 9.84 42.41 25.98
CA GLU A 618 8.46 41.88 25.93
C GLU A 618 7.52 42.92 25.31
N ALA A 619 7.69 44.20 25.67
CA ALA A 619 6.98 45.31 25.01
C ALA A 619 7.31 45.39 23.51
N LEU A 620 8.57 45.10 23.11
CA LEU A 620 8.97 45.03 21.70
C LEU A 620 8.30 43.85 20.98
N TYR A 621 8.33 42.65 21.56
CA TYR A 621 7.69 41.46 20.98
C TYR A 621 6.17 41.65 20.85
N ALA A 622 5.49 42.15 21.87
CA ALA A 622 4.07 42.47 21.80
C ALA A 622 3.76 43.51 20.69
N GLY A 623 4.61 44.53 20.56
CA GLY A 623 4.51 45.52 19.48
C GLY A 623 4.66 44.91 18.08
N VAL A 624 5.66 44.05 17.87
CA VAL A 624 5.88 43.33 16.60
C VAL A 624 4.71 42.41 16.28
N SER A 625 4.22 41.63 17.24
CA SER A 625 3.07 40.74 17.06
C SER A 625 1.80 41.51 16.67
N ILE A 626 1.53 42.66 17.30
CA ILE A 626 0.39 43.53 16.93
C ILE A 626 0.55 44.06 15.49
N VAL A 627 1.75 44.46 15.08
CA VAL A 627 2.00 44.92 13.70
C VAL A 627 1.80 43.79 12.69
N LEU A 628 2.26 42.56 12.97
CA LEU A 628 2.03 41.39 12.12
C LEU A 628 0.54 41.05 12.00
N LEU A 629 -0.22 41.11 13.09
CA LEU A 629 -1.66 40.87 13.11
C LEU A 629 -2.43 41.94 12.31
N LEU A 630 -2.04 43.21 12.41
CA LEU A 630 -2.60 44.28 11.60
C LEU A 630 -2.26 44.12 10.10
N LEU A 631 -1.07 43.63 9.76
CA LEU A 631 -0.67 43.35 8.39
C LEU A 631 -1.42 42.16 7.78
N SER A 632 -1.67 41.08 8.55
CA SER A 632 -2.47 39.94 8.07
C SER A 632 -3.96 40.29 7.93
N CYS A 633 -4.53 41.09 8.84
CA CYS A 633 -5.87 41.67 8.64
C CYS A 633 -5.94 42.58 7.40
N LEU A 634 -4.90 43.36 7.11
CA LEU A 634 -4.81 44.18 5.91
C LEU A 634 -4.69 43.31 4.64
N PHE A 635 -3.94 42.22 4.68
CA PHE A 635 -3.84 41.26 3.58
C PHE A 635 -5.21 40.63 3.26
N VAL A 636 -5.89 40.07 4.26
CA VAL A 636 -7.22 39.43 4.08
C VAL A 636 -8.25 40.42 3.53
N THR A 637 -8.27 41.67 4.03
CA THR A 637 -9.23 42.70 3.56
C THR A 637 -8.90 43.27 2.18
N LEU A 638 -7.65 43.19 1.72
CA LEU A 638 -7.26 43.53 0.34
C LEU A 638 -7.47 42.37 -0.64
N TYR A 639 -7.27 41.12 -0.21
CA TYR A 639 -7.35 39.94 -1.08
C TYR A 639 -8.78 39.48 -1.36
N LYS A 640 -9.71 39.61 -0.38
CA LYS A 640 -11.16 39.36 -0.54
C LYS A 640 -11.89 40.28 -1.55
N ARG A 641 -11.17 41.00 -2.41
CA ARG A 641 -11.73 41.90 -3.43
C ARG A 641 -11.41 41.49 -4.88
N LYS A 642 -10.96 40.26 -5.08
CA LYS A 642 -11.01 39.51 -6.35
C LYS A 642 -11.56 38.11 -6.05
N ARG A 643 -12.45 37.59 -6.91
CA ARG A 643 -13.19 36.32 -6.73
C ARG A 643 -14.08 36.30 -5.47
N LEU A 644 -15.24 36.94 -5.59
CA LEU A 644 -16.49 36.18 -5.74
C LEU A 644 -16.75 36.06 -7.25
#